data_AF-A0A0M9ZTM5-F1
#
_entry.id   AF-A0A0M9ZTM5-F1
#
_cell.length_a   1.000
_cell.length_b   1.000
_cell.length_c   1.000
_cell.angle_alpha   90.00
_cell.angle_beta   90.00
_cell.angle_gamma   90.00
#
_symmetry.space_group_name_H-M   'P 1'
#
loop_
_entity.id
_entity.type
_entity.pdbx_description
1 polymer ?
#
loop_
_entity_poly.entity_id
_entity_poly.type
_entity_poly.pdbx_seq_one_letter_code
_entity_poly.pdbx_strand_id
1 'polypeptide(L)'
;MSIPSAPPRRPRRRSALTVLALATAALPLTAPGAQAAPRAADPPPLKIYVSPDHGRDTGSGTSKHPFRTLGHARDFVRGLNRDMRRDIDVELLSGTYRLTDTLTLTPRDSGTNGHRVVYEAAPGAHPVISGGSRVTGWTPVDAGRTVYKAHVGDLDTRQLYVDGELQTRARGPENPPGFSKTATGYKITDTRLDAYKNQSDMEVVSKWGWMMMRCPVQSVSGTTMTMRQPCFHNANLHEGQEIQNPTWLENARELMDTPGEWYLDKSEGDLYYMPKQGQDLAKATVTVPRVQDLVDLDGTKDHPVGNVSFRGITFSYSTWLAPSSDDGLIEGQAGFRIVGDDNPDFDSTRLKWAKTPGAVNVSHGHGITFEGNTFTHLGAVGLNLNTGTRGTHVTGNVFRQVAATGIQVGGVEVVDAHPDDPRDVTKDNTVDNNVVTHVADQYNGSLGIFAGYTDHTVITHNKVYDLPYSGISVGWGWGLTDPGGDTNYPGNSGVPVWDTPTTSRDNVISDNEISDIMKSQADGGAIYTLSANPGGIVSGNYIRKVPELAYGAIYQDEGSRYWHTTNNAFCDVAYQWLLLNHGMDITADYNFTTTPRFSAQFNSTDDTITNNTTVDGCEQLPASIVDNAGLQPAYRHLDPDPETGDPTAPTAPGKPGAVAGLPTVVDLSWAAATDDNGVTGYAIHSAGKVVSASKGTSVRIPNLTAGASYTFTVTARDAAGNESPPSPPVTVTLPDGADLALRKPVTVSSYSEPNTPALAVDGDLSTRWAQGLGLPDPSWIQVDLGAQYDVTGAITTFEKASGYKYRLEVSPDEAHWTVLDDHTGGDTTAQANYSLADKDVHGRYVRLTVTGSSSNGGSVYELQVYGTPLAPGDDHTAPDAPASPTVTPLLPSLAQVSWPAAPDDQGVTSYAVYRDGERIAVTDATRLRVSGLTPGKEYGFTVVARDAALNASGPSPAVTVTMPADHDLALKAPVTVSSYSEPNVPALAVDGDLSTRWAQGLGLPDPSWIQVDLGKVTSVSGVVTTFEKPSGYKYLLEYSADGLNWSALDDHTAGHTTAQTAYSLPDAPVDARYLRLTVTASSWNGGSVYELQAYGGF
;
A
#
# COMPACT_ATOMS: atom_id res chain seq x y z
N MET A 1 44.02 40.59 -16.21
CA MET A 1 45.09 40.28 -15.23
C MET A 1 44.43 39.51 -14.11
N SER A 2 44.46 38.18 -14.13
CA SER A 2 45.56 37.27 -13.72
C SER A 2 45.48 36.88 -12.24
N ILE A 3 44.70 35.82 -11.99
CA ILE A 3 44.83 34.63 -11.11
C ILE A 3 46.14 34.45 -10.28
N PRO A 4 46.29 33.44 -9.36
CA PRO A 4 45.39 32.71 -8.43
C PRO A 4 45.95 32.59 -6.98
N SER A 5 45.10 32.05 -6.09
CA SER A 5 45.41 31.43 -4.79
C SER A 5 45.89 29.96 -4.92
N ALA A 6 46.75 29.51 -3.99
CA ALA A 6 47.31 28.15 -3.91
C ALA A 6 47.05 27.50 -2.52
N PRO A 7 47.11 26.14 -2.39
CA PRO A 7 46.33 25.35 -1.42
C PRO A 7 47.15 24.75 -0.23
N PRO A 8 46.49 24.13 0.78
CA PRO A 8 47.17 23.36 1.82
C PRO A 8 47.32 21.85 1.50
N ARG A 9 48.30 21.24 2.16
CA ARG A 9 48.90 19.93 1.89
C ARG A 9 48.13 18.73 2.50
N ARG A 10 48.23 17.59 1.80
CA ARG A 10 47.88 16.21 2.23
C ARG A 10 48.66 15.74 3.47
N PRO A 11 48.19 14.64 4.10
CA PRO A 11 49.05 13.48 4.26
C PRO A 11 48.44 12.16 3.73
N ARG A 12 49.35 11.21 3.49
CA ARG A 12 49.18 9.95 2.75
C ARG A 12 48.46 8.86 3.55
N ARG A 13 47.64 8.07 2.84
CA ARG A 13 47.08 6.77 3.24
C ARG A 13 48.18 5.72 3.47
N ARG A 14 48.05 4.93 4.53
CA ARG A 14 48.85 3.72 4.81
C ARG A 14 48.07 2.47 4.40
N SER A 15 48.83 1.51 3.92
CA SER A 15 48.46 0.21 3.38
C SER A 15 47.71 -0.68 4.37
N ALA A 16 46.69 -1.38 3.88
CA ALA A 16 46.02 -2.48 4.57
C ALA A 16 46.88 -3.75 4.46
N LEU A 17 47.10 -4.41 5.60
CA LEU A 17 47.69 -5.75 5.70
C LEU A 17 46.82 -6.55 6.66
N THR A 18 46.33 -7.65 6.12
CA THR A 18 45.43 -8.67 6.65
C THR A 18 45.94 -9.24 7.98
N VAL A 19 45.09 -9.27 9.02
CA VAL A 19 45.30 -10.13 10.19
C VAL A 19 44.04 -10.96 10.42
N LEU A 20 44.25 -12.27 10.26
CA LEU A 20 43.39 -13.39 10.59
C LEU A 20 43.09 -13.38 12.09
N ALA A 21 41.82 -13.25 12.50
CA ALA A 21 41.40 -13.45 13.89
C ALA A 21 40.62 -14.77 13.99
N LEU A 22 41.26 -15.79 14.58
CA LEU A 22 40.59 -16.99 15.07
C LEU A 22 39.60 -16.60 16.16
N ALA A 23 38.32 -16.92 15.97
CA ALA A 23 37.34 -16.93 17.05
C ALA A 23 37.56 -18.16 17.94
N THR A 24 38.35 -18.02 19.00
CA THR A 24 38.31 -18.93 20.14
C THR A 24 37.00 -18.72 20.90
N ALA A 25 36.22 -19.79 21.05
CA ALA A 25 35.06 -19.84 21.93
C ALA A 25 35.49 -19.53 23.38
N ALA A 26 35.32 -18.28 23.79
CA ALA A 26 35.36 -17.89 25.20
C ALA A 26 33.97 -18.15 25.78
N LEU A 27 33.79 -19.30 26.40
CA LEU A 27 32.72 -19.54 27.37
C LEU A 27 32.75 -18.40 28.40
N PRO A 28 31.63 -17.71 28.69
CA PRO A 28 31.59 -16.81 29.83
C PRO A 28 31.72 -17.67 31.08
N LEU A 29 32.88 -17.57 31.74
CA LEU A 29 33.02 -17.97 33.14
C LEU A 29 32.09 -17.06 33.94
N THR A 30 30.90 -17.58 34.23
CA THR A 30 30.01 -17.03 35.24
C THR A 30 30.77 -17.02 36.56
N ALA A 31 31.11 -15.82 37.04
CA ALA A 31 31.44 -15.68 38.45
C ALA A 31 30.23 -16.18 39.23
N PRO A 32 30.39 -17.07 40.23
CA PRO A 32 29.28 -17.44 41.10
C PRO A 32 28.88 -16.15 41.83
N GLY A 33 27.78 -15.54 41.38
CA GLY A 33 27.14 -14.47 42.14
C GLY A 33 26.94 -14.99 43.55
N ALA A 34 27.31 -14.18 44.55
CA ALA A 34 26.98 -14.47 45.93
C ALA A 34 25.49 -14.81 45.96
N GLN A 35 25.16 -16.09 46.17
CA GLN A 35 23.80 -16.54 46.42
C GLN A 35 23.34 -15.74 47.64
N ALA A 36 22.50 -14.75 47.41
CA ALA A 36 21.63 -14.26 48.47
C ALA A 36 20.98 -15.51 49.05
N ALA A 37 21.08 -15.67 50.38
CA ALA A 37 20.43 -16.77 51.09
C ALA A 37 18.98 -16.89 50.59
N PRO A 38 18.43 -18.11 50.41
CA PRO A 38 17.07 -18.29 49.94
C PRO A 38 16.15 -17.44 50.82
N ARG A 39 15.50 -16.44 50.20
CA ARG A 39 14.47 -15.64 50.85
C ARG A 39 13.45 -16.65 51.39
N ALA A 40 13.17 -16.60 52.69
CA ALA A 40 12.11 -17.42 53.27
C ALA A 40 10.86 -17.27 52.40
N ALA A 41 10.17 -18.37 52.08
CA ALA A 41 8.97 -18.32 51.25
C ALA A 41 8.02 -17.24 51.79
N ASP A 42 7.65 -16.28 50.95
CA ASP A 42 6.77 -15.19 51.36
C ASP A 42 5.46 -15.81 51.91
N PRO A 43 4.91 -15.27 53.02
CA PRO A 43 3.69 -15.82 53.59
C PRO A 43 2.54 -15.73 52.58
N PRO A 44 1.59 -16.70 52.59
CA PRO A 44 0.49 -16.71 51.63
C PRO A 44 -0.33 -15.40 51.73
N PRO A 45 -0.92 -14.95 50.62
CA PRO A 45 -1.71 -13.72 50.59
C PRO A 45 -2.80 -13.68 51.66
N LEU A 46 -3.11 -12.49 52.14
CA LEU A 46 -4.26 -12.26 53.00
C LEU A 46 -5.52 -12.17 52.15
N LYS A 47 -6.43 -13.14 52.31
CA LYS A 47 -7.68 -13.19 51.55
C LYS A 47 -8.80 -12.43 52.24
N ILE A 48 -9.44 -11.53 51.50
CA ILE A 48 -10.62 -10.76 51.87
C ILE A 48 -11.72 -11.12 50.88
N TYR A 49 -12.85 -11.62 51.38
CA TYR A 49 -13.94 -12.10 50.55
C TYR A 49 -15.03 -11.06 50.44
N VAL A 50 -15.56 -10.87 49.23
CA VAL A 50 -16.71 -10.00 48.97
C VAL A 50 -17.81 -10.81 48.25
N SER A 51 -19.07 -10.58 48.61
CA SER A 51 -20.24 -11.20 47.99
C SER A 51 -21.43 -10.24 48.02
N PRO A 52 -21.99 -9.85 46.86
CA PRO A 52 -23.05 -8.85 46.81
C PRO A 52 -24.37 -9.39 47.37
N ASP A 53 -24.58 -10.71 47.26
CA ASP A 53 -25.83 -11.39 47.58
C ASP A 53 -25.84 -12.01 49.00
N HIS A 54 -24.66 -12.33 49.55
CA HIS A 54 -24.54 -13.03 50.83
C HIS A 54 -23.64 -12.32 51.86
N GLY A 55 -22.96 -11.26 51.46
CA GLY A 55 -22.06 -10.50 52.32
C GLY A 55 -22.75 -9.49 53.24
N ARG A 56 -22.00 -9.00 54.23
CA ARG A 56 -22.39 -7.90 55.12
C ARG A 56 -21.18 -6.99 55.36
N ASP A 57 -21.38 -5.67 55.26
CA ASP A 57 -20.33 -4.66 55.52
C ASP A 57 -20.10 -4.41 57.02
N THR A 58 -20.14 -5.50 57.77
CA THR A 58 -19.92 -5.59 59.21
C THR A 58 -19.20 -6.92 59.46
N GLY A 59 -17.97 -6.90 59.98
CA GLY A 59 -17.20 -8.13 60.25
C GLY A 59 -15.76 -8.08 59.75
N SER A 60 -15.17 -9.25 59.47
CA SER A 60 -13.73 -9.42 59.17
C SER A 60 -13.38 -9.80 57.72
N GLY A 61 -14.36 -9.89 56.81
CA GLY A 61 -14.11 -10.17 55.39
C GLY A 61 -13.57 -11.59 55.13
N THR A 62 -13.90 -12.56 55.97
CA THR A 62 -13.46 -13.97 55.77
C THR A 62 -14.42 -14.72 54.86
N SER A 63 -14.03 -15.89 54.34
CA SER A 63 -14.91 -16.71 53.46
C SER A 63 -16.26 -17.08 54.09
N LYS A 64 -16.33 -17.18 55.42
CA LYS A 64 -17.59 -17.42 56.16
C LYS A 64 -18.41 -16.16 56.39
N HIS A 65 -17.76 -14.99 56.38
CA HIS A 65 -18.35 -13.69 56.66
C HIS A 65 -17.82 -12.66 55.65
N PRO A 66 -18.16 -12.80 54.36
CA PRO A 66 -17.67 -11.91 53.33
C PRO A 66 -18.28 -10.50 53.50
N PHE A 67 -17.55 -9.49 53.03
CA PHE A 67 -18.09 -8.15 52.87
C PHE A 67 -19.13 -8.12 51.76
N ARG A 68 -20.01 -7.12 51.78
CA ARG A 68 -21.06 -6.96 50.77
C ARG A 68 -20.60 -6.11 49.60
N THR A 69 -19.92 -5.00 49.88
CA THR A 69 -19.59 -3.97 48.88
C THR A 69 -18.09 -3.84 48.63
N LEU A 70 -17.74 -3.48 47.39
CA LEU A 70 -16.36 -3.20 47.00
C LEU A 70 -15.80 -1.98 47.72
N GLY A 71 -16.62 -0.94 47.94
CA GLY A 71 -16.23 0.25 48.69
C GLY A 71 -15.81 -0.07 50.12
N HIS A 72 -16.56 -0.94 50.81
CA HIS A 72 -16.20 -1.38 52.15
C HIS A 72 -14.92 -2.24 52.15
N ALA A 73 -14.77 -3.16 51.19
CA ALA A 73 -13.55 -3.95 51.05
C ALA A 73 -12.32 -3.08 50.82
N ARG A 74 -12.40 -2.08 49.93
CA ARG A 74 -11.35 -1.08 49.71
C ARG A 74 -10.99 -0.35 51.01
N ASP A 75 -11.98 0.17 51.73
CA ASP A 75 -11.74 0.92 52.96
C ASP A 75 -11.12 0.06 54.07
N PHE A 76 -11.45 -1.23 54.11
CA PHE A 76 -10.79 -2.20 54.97
C PHE A 76 -9.32 -2.44 54.57
N VAL A 77 -9.04 -2.61 53.28
CA VAL A 77 -7.68 -2.75 52.73
C VAL A 77 -6.81 -1.54 53.05
N ARG A 78 -7.34 -0.31 52.96
CA ARG A 78 -6.63 0.92 53.36
C ARG A 78 -6.11 0.90 54.79
N GLY A 79 -6.81 0.22 55.69
CA GLY A 79 -6.40 0.02 57.08
C GLY A 79 -5.20 -0.93 57.24
N LEU A 80 -4.95 -1.78 56.24
CA LEU A 80 -3.89 -2.80 56.23
C LEU A 80 -2.67 -2.40 55.39
N ASN A 81 -2.88 -1.56 54.36
CA ASN A 81 -1.89 -1.27 53.33
C ASN A 81 -0.61 -0.54 53.81
N ARG A 82 -0.59 0.09 54.99
CA ARG A 82 0.56 0.92 55.41
C ARG A 82 1.84 0.14 55.75
N ASP A 83 1.74 -1.13 56.14
CA ASP A 83 2.88 -1.99 56.50
C ASP A 83 2.64 -3.42 56.00
N MET A 84 2.43 -3.58 54.69
CA MET A 84 2.19 -4.90 54.10
C MET A 84 3.40 -5.81 54.32
N ARG A 85 3.13 -7.08 54.61
CA ARG A 85 4.13 -8.17 54.80
C ARG A 85 3.88 -9.38 53.90
N ARG A 86 2.84 -9.27 53.07
CA ARG A 86 2.32 -10.23 52.09
C ARG A 86 1.32 -9.49 51.21
N ASP A 87 1.00 -10.09 50.08
CA ASP A 87 -0.06 -9.62 49.18
C ASP A 87 -1.42 -9.70 49.87
N ILE A 88 -2.37 -8.91 49.38
CA ILE A 88 -3.77 -8.90 49.82
C ILE A 88 -4.64 -9.22 48.62
N ASP A 89 -5.39 -10.31 48.69
CA ASP A 89 -6.30 -10.77 47.65
C ASP A 89 -7.73 -10.44 48.08
N VAL A 90 -8.40 -9.55 47.36
CA VAL A 90 -9.83 -9.26 47.47
C VAL A 90 -10.58 -10.21 46.53
N GLU A 91 -10.95 -11.38 47.05
CA GLU A 91 -11.67 -12.42 46.33
C GLU A 91 -13.16 -12.10 46.19
N LEU A 92 -13.59 -11.89 44.95
CA LEU A 92 -14.96 -11.61 44.57
C LEU A 92 -15.70 -12.92 44.27
N LEU A 93 -16.72 -13.22 45.07
CA LEU A 93 -17.65 -14.31 44.79
C LEU A 93 -18.59 -13.91 43.64
N SER A 94 -19.22 -14.91 43.00
CA SER A 94 -20.15 -14.69 41.89
C SER A 94 -21.29 -13.74 42.30
N GLY A 95 -21.69 -12.90 41.35
CA GLY A 95 -22.78 -11.94 41.52
C GLY A 95 -22.50 -10.60 40.85
N THR A 96 -23.51 -9.75 40.82
CA THR A 96 -23.39 -8.39 40.25
C THR A 96 -23.19 -7.37 41.36
N TYR A 97 -21.99 -6.80 41.42
CA TYR A 97 -21.61 -5.70 42.30
C TYR A 97 -22.09 -4.38 41.69
N ARG A 98 -23.31 -3.98 42.02
CA ARG A 98 -23.93 -2.75 41.51
C ARG A 98 -23.34 -1.53 42.20
N LEU A 99 -22.74 -0.65 41.40
CA LEU A 99 -22.21 0.64 41.78
C LEU A 99 -23.28 1.70 41.65
N THR A 100 -23.38 2.56 42.65
CA THR A 100 -24.11 3.84 42.58
C THR A 100 -23.18 4.99 42.20
N ASP A 101 -21.89 4.82 42.47
CA ASP A 101 -20.82 5.79 42.31
C ASP A 101 -19.54 5.05 41.89
N THR A 102 -18.59 5.78 41.31
CA THR A 102 -17.28 5.26 40.91
C THR A 102 -16.51 4.61 42.07
N LEU A 103 -15.93 3.45 41.82
CA LEU A 103 -14.97 2.84 42.75
C LEU A 103 -13.60 3.50 42.58
N THR A 104 -13.34 4.57 43.33
CA THR A 104 -12.04 5.25 43.31
C THR A 104 -11.01 4.55 44.18
N LEU A 105 -9.87 4.20 43.59
CA LEU A 105 -8.65 3.72 44.22
C LEU A 105 -7.58 4.81 44.15
N THR A 106 -7.16 5.29 45.30
CA THR A 106 -6.19 6.37 45.49
C THR A 106 -4.82 5.78 45.88
N PRO A 107 -3.76 6.58 46.08
CA PRO A 107 -2.46 6.06 46.52
C PRO A 107 -2.48 5.33 47.87
N ARG A 108 -3.56 5.47 48.66
CA ARG A 108 -3.78 4.70 49.90
C ARG A 108 -4.11 3.22 49.65
N ASP A 109 -4.56 2.92 48.44
CA ASP A 109 -4.99 1.60 47.98
C ASP A 109 -3.85 0.83 47.31
N SER A 110 -2.70 1.49 47.09
CA SER A 110 -1.49 0.90 46.53
C SER A 110 -0.90 -0.21 47.39
N GLY A 111 -0.38 -1.25 46.74
CA GLY A 111 0.48 -2.22 47.40
C GLY A 111 1.80 -1.60 47.87
N THR A 112 2.21 -1.89 49.12
CA THR A 112 3.42 -1.34 49.75
C THR A 112 4.44 -2.43 50.08
N ASN A 113 5.68 -2.04 50.40
CA ASN A 113 6.76 -2.96 50.80
C ASN A 113 7.07 -4.09 49.79
N GLY A 114 6.79 -3.88 48.50
CA GLY A 114 6.99 -4.86 47.44
C GLY A 114 5.86 -5.89 47.32
N HIS A 115 4.71 -5.65 47.95
CA HIS A 115 3.51 -6.48 47.88
C HIS A 115 2.42 -5.86 47.01
N ARG A 116 1.44 -6.67 46.61
CA ARG A 116 0.32 -6.28 45.74
C ARG A 116 -1.03 -6.32 46.44
N VAL A 117 -1.96 -5.51 45.94
CA VAL A 117 -3.40 -5.64 46.24
C VAL A 117 -4.10 -6.15 44.98
N VAL A 118 -4.68 -7.34 45.05
CA VAL A 118 -5.26 -8.04 43.91
C VAL A 118 -6.77 -8.14 44.09
N TYR A 119 -7.56 -7.54 43.22
CA TYR A 119 -8.99 -7.79 43.11
C TYR A 119 -9.18 -8.94 42.11
N GLU A 120 -9.70 -10.07 42.57
CA GLU A 120 -9.80 -11.26 41.72
C GLU A 120 -11.11 -12.01 41.88
N ALA A 121 -11.57 -12.65 40.81
CA ALA A 121 -12.62 -13.64 40.90
C ALA A 121 -12.15 -14.83 41.76
N ALA A 122 -12.99 -15.24 42.72
CA ALA A 122 -12.76 -16.51 43.38
C ALA A 122 -12.76 -17.67 42.36
N PRO A 123 -12.09 -18.80 42.62
CA PRO A 123 -12.03 -19.90 41.66
C PRO A 123 -13.42 -20.36 41.17
N GLY A 124 -13.64 -20.30 39.85
CA GLY A 124 -14.91 -20.64 39.20
C GLY A 124 -16.04 -19.62 39.39
N ALA A 125 -15.76 -18.46 39.99
CA ALA A 125 -16.71 -17.37 40.12
C ALA A 125 -16.72 -16.47 38.88
N HIS A 126 -17.84 -15.78 38.65
CA HIS A 126 -18.02 -14.82 37.57
C HIS A 126 -18.56 -13.49 38.13
N PRO A 127 -17.71 -12.70 38.82
CA PRO A 127 -18.11 -11.42 39.38
C PRO A 127 -18.29 -10.35 38.28
N VAL A 128 -19.36 -9.57 38.38
CA VAL A 128 -19.62 -8.44 37.47
C VAL A 128 -19.63 -7.14 38.27
N ILE A 129 -18.68 -6.25 38.02
CA ILE A 129 -18.72 -4.87 38.50
C ILE A 129 -19.59 -4.07 37.53
N SER A 130 -20.71 -3.55 38.03
CA SER A 130 -21.73 -2.95 37.16
C SER A 130 -22.20 -1.57 37.59
N GLY A 131 -22.24 -0.63 36.64
CA GLY A 131 -22.91 0.67 36.78
C GLY A 131 -24.40 0.64 36.41
N GLY A 132 -24.95 -0.55 36.15
CA GLY A 132 -26.28 -0.77 35.59
C GLY A 132 -27.37 -0.93 36.65
N SER A 133 -28.50 -0.27 36.41
CA SER A 133 -29.74 -0.41 37.17
C SER A 133 -30.75 -1.27 36.42
N ARG A 134 -31.46 -2.16 37.13
CA ARG A 134 -32.57 -2.92 36.54
C ARG A 134 -33.83 -2.05 36.45
N VAL A 135 -34.46 -2.02 35.29
CA VAL A 135 -35.77 -1.37 35.10
C VAL A 135 -36.88 -2.41 35.21
N THR A 136 -37.91 -2.10 36.00
CA THR A 136 -39.09 -2.95 36.21
C THR A 136 -40.36 -2.10 36.13
N GLY A 137 -41.54 -2.72 36.19
CA GLY A 137 -42.81 -2.00 36.18
C GLY A 137 -43.29 -1.58 34.79
N TRP A 138 -42.89 -2.32 33.75
CA TRP A 138 -43.29 -2.08 32.37
C TRP A 138 -44.80 -2.24 32.17
N THR A 139 -45.43 -1.25 31.54
CA THR A 139 -46.85 -1.23 31.20
C THR A 139 -47.05 -0.89 29.72
N PRO A 140 -47.96 -1.56 29.00
CA PRO A 140 -48.22 -1.24 27.59
C PRO A 140 -48.85 0.16 27.47
N VAL A 141 -48.40 0.95 26.49
CA VAL A 141 -48.93 2.31 26.25
C VAL A 141 -49.99 2.36 25.17
N ASP A 142 -50.11 1.30 24.38
CA ASP A 142 -51.05 1.17 23.28
C ASP A 142 -51.88 -0.13 23.39
N ALA A 143 -53.05 -0.14 22.77
CA ALA A 143 -53.95 -1.30 22.78
C ALA A 143 -53.34 -2.53 22.08
N GLY A 144 -52.45 -2.31 21.11
CA GLY A 144 -51.70 -3.34 20.39
C GLY A 144 -50.57 -3.95 21.22
N ARG A 145 -50.22 -3.38 22.39
CA ARG A 145 -49.07 -3.77 23.23
C ARG A 145 -47.76 -3.80 22.46
N THR A 146 -47.60 -2.84 21.55
CA THR A 146 -46.40 -2.70 20.73
C THR A 146 -45.32 -1.92 21.47
N VAL A 147 -45.71 -0.92 22.25
CA VAL A 147 -44.79 -0.10 23.04
C VAL A 147 -45.13 -0.23 24.52
N TYR A 148 -44.10 -0.30 25.34
CA TYR A 148 -44.20 -0.35 26.79
C TYR A 148 -43.49 0.85 27.39
N LYS A 149 -43.93 1.27 28.58
CA LYS A 149 -43.25 2.27 29.38
C LYS A 149 -43.01 1.85 30.82
N ALA A 150 -41.94 2.35 31.41
CA ALA A 150 -41.63 2.24 32.83
C ALA A 150 -41.14 3.60 33.36
N HIS A 151 -41.59 3.98 34.55
CA HIS A 151 -41.13 5.21 35.20
C HIS A 151 -39.76 4.98 35.85
N VAL A 152 -38.79 5.82 35.52
CA VAL A 152 -37.37 5.70 35.89
C VAL A 152 -36.81 6.93 36.62
N GLY A 153 -37.65 7.95 36.84
CA GLY A 153 -37.30 9.18 37.58
C GLY A 153 -36.33 10.06 36.81
N ASP A 154 -35.31 10.56 37.50
CA ASP A 154 -34.26 11.45 36.99
C ASP A 154 -33.12 10.73 36.26
N LEU A 155 -33.34 9.48 35.84
CA LEU A 155 -32.39 8.74 35.03
C LEU A 155 -32.03 9.52 33.76
N ASP A 156 -30.74 9.57 33.43
CA ASP A 156 -30.27 9.90 32.07
C ASP A 156 -29.28 8.82 31.63
N THR A 157 -29.36 8.44 30.36
CA THR A 157 -28.54 7.38 29.77
C THR A 157 -28.58 7.45 28.25
N ARG A 158 -27.53 6.92 27.61
CA ARG A 158 -27.48 6.75 26.16
C ARG A 158 -27.62 5.30 25.71
N GLN A 159 -27.71 4.35 26.65
CA GLN A 159 -27.79 2.92 26.34
C GLN A 159 -28.93 2.24 27.09
N LEU A 160 -29.58 1.29 26.42
CA LEU A 160 -30.54 0.37 27.00
C LEU A 160 -30.15 -1.05 26.59
N TYR A 161 -30.10 -1.95 27.55
CA TYR A 161 -29.84 -3.37 27.31
C TYR A 161 -31.05 -4.21 27.73
N VAL A 162 -31.45 -5.16 26.90
CA VAL A 162 -32.54 -6.11 27.20
C VAL A 162 -31.98 -7.51 27.01
N ASP A 163 -31.93 -8.27 28.10
CA ASP A 163 -31.30 -9.60 28.16
C ASP A 163 -29.84 -9.61 27.67
N GLY A 164 -29.13 -8.50 27.92
CA GLY A 164 -27.73 -8.31 27.50
C GLY A 164 -27.57 -7.72 26.09
N GLU A 165 -28.62 -7.68 25.27
CA GLU A 165 -28.53 -7.08 23.94
C GLU A 165 -28.71 -5.56 24.00
N LEU A 166 -27.79 -4.81 23.38
CA LEU A 166 -27.94 -3.37 23.16
C LEU A 166 -29.16 -3.10 22.27
N GLN A 167 -29.98 -2.13 22.67
CA GLN A 167 -31.18 -1.70 21.95
C GLN A 167 -30.96 -0.36 21.26
N THR A 168 -31.60 -0.17 20.12
CA THR A 168 -31.45 1.03 19.29
C THR A 168 -32.12 2.22 19.94
N ARG A 169 -31.38 3.30 20.20
CA ARG A 169 -31.99 4.58 20.59
C ARG A 169 -32.83 5.07 19.40
N ALA A 170 -34.10 5.38 19.64
CA ALA A 170 -35.09 5.64 18.60
C ALA A 170 -34.56 6.60 17.53
N ARG A 171 -34.61 6.20 16.26
CA ARG A 171 -34.03 6.97 15.17
C ARG A 171 -34.83 6.85 13.87
N GLY A 172 -34.77 7.91 13.06
CA GLY A 172 -35.35 7.92 11.72
C GLY A 172 -34.56 7.08 10.71
N PRO A 173 -35.05 6.99 9.47
CA PRO A 173 -34.37 6.28 8.39
C PRO A 173 -33.01 6.90 8.07
N GLU A 174 -32.14 6.09 7.45
CA GLU A 174 -30.82 6.56 7.01
C GLU A 174 -30.94 7.53 5.82
N ASN A 175 -30.15 8.60 5.84
CA ASN A 175 -30.07 9.67 4.85
C ASN A 175 -31.45 10.28 4.48
N PRO A 176 -32.20 10.82 5.46
CA PRO A 176 -33.52 11.39 5.17
C PRO A 176 -33.41 12.58 4.19
N PRO A 177 -34.30 12.68 3.19
CA PRO A 177 -34.26 13.76 2.23
C PRO A 177 -34.75 15.08 2.84
N GLY A 178 -34.55 16.18 2.12
CA GLY A 178 -35.20 17.45 2.44
C GLY A 178 -34.48 18.30 3.48
N PHE A 179 -33.20 18.02 3.74
CA PHE A 179 -32.32 18.86 4.56
C PHE A 179 -31.45 19.74 3.67
N SER A 180 -31.30 21.01 4.05
CA SER A 180 -30.37 21.94 3.43
C SER A 180 -29.71 22.76 4.52
N LYS A 181 -28.39 22.65 4.63
CA LYS A 181 -27.60 23.33 5.66
C LYS A 181 -27.75 24.86 5.59
N THR A 182 -27.73 25.48 6.76
CA THR A 182 -27.77 26.93 7.00
C THR A 182 -26.71 27.29 8.03
N ALA A 183 -26.48 28.60 8.27
CA ALA A 183 -25.49 29.05 9.25
C ALA A 183 -25.76 28.57 10.69
N THR A 184 -27.01 28.32 11.08
CA THR A 184 -27.38 27.95 12.47
C THR A 184 -28.07 26.58 12.56
N GLY A 185 -28.08 25.80 11.49
CA GLY A 185 -28.77 24.50 11.44
C GLY A 185 -29.21 24.12 10.03
N TYR A 186 -30.47 23.75 9.85
CA TYR A 186 -31.00 23.26 8.57
C TYR A 186 -32.34 23.91 8.18
N LYS A 187 -32.53 24.13 6.87
CA LYS A 187 -33.86 24.16 6.27
C LYS A 187 -34.34 22.73 6.06
N ILE A 188 -35.60 22.49 6.43
CA ILE A 188 -36.25 21.19 6.36
C ILE A 188 -37.54 21.29 5.54
N THR A 189 -37.86 20.23 4.80
CA THR A 189 -39.14 20.11 4.08
C THR A 189 -40.22 19.40 4.90
N ASP A 190 -39.83 18.54 5.85
CA ASP A 190 -40.78 17.84 6.71
C ASP A 190 -41.19 18.71 7.91
N THR A 191 -42.30 19.44 7.75
CA THR A 191 -42.83 20.30 8.80
C THR A 191 -43.46 19.54 9.97
N ARG A 192 -43.60 18.21 9.89
CA ARG A 192 -44.12 17.40 11.01
C ARG A 192 -43.18 17.39 12.21
N LEU A 193 -41.88 17.63 12.01
CA LEU A 193 -40.88 17.75 13.07
C LEU A 193 -41.19 18.91 14.04
N ASP A 194 -41.89 19.95 13.59
CA ASP A 194 -42.36 21.06 14.42
C ASP A 194 -43.35 20.59 15.52
N ALA A 195 -44.10 19.50 15.25
CA ALA A 195 -45.06 18.95 16.19
C ALA A 195 -44.45 17.99 17.22
N TYR A 196 -43.15 17.70 17.15
CA TYR A 196 -42.50 16.78 18.08
C TYR A 196 -42.47 17.39 19.48
N LYS A 197 -42.78 16.58 20.49
CA LYS A 197 -42.98 17.07 21.87
C LYS A 197 -41.68 17.63 22.48
N ASN A 198 -40.61 16.87 22.39
CA ASN A 198 -39.32 17.18 23.03
C ASN A 198 -38.24 17.44 21.96
N GLN A 199 -38.47 18.43 21.09
CA GLN A 199 -37.56 18.73 19.96
C GLN A 199 -36.10 18.87 20.39
N SER A 200 -35.85 19.47 21.56
CA SER A 200 -34.51 19.75 22.05
C SER A 200 -33.75 18.52 22.56
N ASP A 201 -34.42 17.38 22.71
CA ASP A 201 -33.77 16.10 23.00
C ASP A 201 -33.22 15.46 21.72
N MET A 202 -33.74 15.82 20.54
CA MET A 202 -33.32 15.22 19.28
C MET A 202 -31.86 15.53 18.97
N GLU A 203 -31.20 14.61 18.28
CA GLU A 203 -29.84 14.78 17.77
C GLU A 203 -29.82 14.57 16.26
N VAL A 204 -29.08 15.42 15.54
CA VAL A 204 -28.64 15.15 14.17
C VAL A 204 -27.36 14.35 14.24
N VAL A 205 -27.33 13.19 13.59
CA VAL A 205 -26.13 12.39 13.43
C VAL A 205 -25.65 12.47 11.98
N SER A 206 -24.37 12.72 11.77
CA SER A 206 -23.72 12.73 10.46
C SER A 206 -22.41 11.97 10.53
N LYS A 207 -22.15 11.09 9.56
CA LYS A 207 -20.88 10.37 9.42
C LYS A 207 -20.28 10.67 8.05
N TRP A 208 -18.98 10.93 8.00
CA TRP A 208 -18.24 11.16 6.77
C TRP A 208 -16.75 10.94 7.01
N GLY A 209 -16.07 10.24 6.09
CA GLY A 209 -14.64 9.93 6.20
C GLY A 209 -14.35 9.10 7.45
N TRP A 210 -13.42 9.59 8.28
CA TRP A 210 -13.07 8.98 9.55
C TRP A 210 -13.95 9.45 10.73
N MET A 211 -14.70 10.54 10.57
CA MET A 211 -15.38 11.21 11.69
C MET A 211 -16.85 10.78 11.86
N MET A 212 -17.29 10.80 13.12
CA MET A 212 -18.70 10.80 13.48
C MET A 212 -19.06 12.08 14.23
N MET A 213 -20.14 12.74 13.79
CA MET A 213 -20.68 13.94 14.42
C MET A 213 -22.08 13.69 14.96
N ARG A 214 -22.34 14.12 16.21
CA ARG A 214 -23.69 14.16 16.80
C ARG A 214 -23.93 15.51 17.41
N CYS A 215 -25.00 16.17 16.97
CA CYS A 215 -25.32 17.51 17.41
C CYS A 215 -26.76 17.65 17.90
N PRO A 216 -27.00 18.15 19.13
CA PRO A 216 -28.34 18.36 19.62
C PRO A 216 -29.11 19.43 18.83
N VAL A 217 -30.40 19.20 18.66
CA VAL A 217 -31.33 20.18 18.11
C VAL A 217 -31.65 21.21 19.21
N GLN A 218 -31.71 22.49 18.86
CA GLN A 218 -32.20 23.53 19.76
C GLN A 218 -33.71 23.66 19.65
N SER A 219 -34.23 23.80 18.43
CA SER A 219 -35.66 23.93 18.15
C SER A 219 -35.98 23.66 16.69
N VAL A 220 -37.24 23.33 16.41
CA VAL A 220 -37.82 23.24 15.07
C VAL A 220 -39.05 24.14 15.02
N SER A 221 -39.16 24.96 13.96
CA SER A 221 -40.29 25.84 13.73
C SER A 221 -40.56 25.93 12.22
N GLY A 222 -41.71 25.44 11.78
CA GLY A 222 -42.07 25.35 10.36
C GLY A 222 -41.02 24.59 9.55
N THR A 223 -40.31 25.30 8.67
CA THR A 223 -39.27 24.75 7.79
C THR A 223 -37.84 24.99 8.29
N THR A 224 -37.67 25.41 9.54
CA THR A 224 -36.36 25.76 10.11
C THR A 224 -36.06 24.89 11.32
N MET A 225 -34.95 24.16 11.27
CA MET A 225 -34.35 23.45 12.39
C MET A 225 -33.11 24.21 12.84
N THR A 226 -33.12 24.72 14.06
CA THR A 226 -31.97 25.38 14.67
C THR A 226 -31.19 24.35 15.49
N MET A 227 -29.90 24.26 15.24
CA MET A 227 -29.00 23.35 15.94
C MET A 227 -28.36 24.05 17.14
N ARG A 228 -28.02 23.26 18.16
CA ARG A 228 -27.43 23.78 19.39
C ARG A 228 -25.99 24.25 19.18
N GLN A 229 -25.62 25.32 19.88
CA GLN A 229 -24.27 25.87 19.93
C GLN A 229 -23.63 25.56 21.30
N PRO A 230 -22.31 25.36 21.39
CA PRO A 230 -21.32 25.54 20.32
C PRO A 230 -21.16 24.31 19.39
N CYS A 231 -21.88 23.22 19.63
CA CYS A 231 -21.78 22.01 18.83
C CYS A 231 -21.83 22.28 17.31
N PHE A 232 -22.86 22.95 16.81
CA PHE A 232 -23.00 23.14 15.36
C PHE A 232 -21.93 24.08 14.79
N HIS A 233 -21.49 25.10 15.53
CA HIS A 233 -20.34 25.92 15.16
C HIS A 233 -19.07 25.07 15.02
N ASN A 234 -18.74 24.27 16.04
CA ASN A 234 -17.56 23.40 16.01
C ASN A 234 -17.61 22.37 14.87
N ALA A 235 -18.80 21.85 14.56
CA ALA A 235 -19.03 20.92 13.46
C ALA A 235 -18.81 21.53 12.06
N ASN A 236 -18.59 22.84 11.98
CA ASN A 236 -18.41 23.60 10.75
C ASN A 236 -17.00 24.21 10.60
N LEU A 237 -16.07 23.87 11.51
CA LEU A 237 -14.74 24.47 11.51
C LEU A 237 -13.79 23.88 10.45
N HIS A 238 -13.99 22.62 10.07
CA HIS A 238 -13.08 21.89 9.18
C HIS A 238 -13.58 21.95 7.73
N GLU A 239 -13.00 22.84 6.94
CA GLU A 239 -13.45 23.07 5.55
C GLU A 239 -13.40 21.78 4.71
N GLY A 240 -14.51 21.43 4.06
CA GLY A 240 -14.66 20.21 3.25
C GLY A 240 -14.89 18.93 4.05
N GLN A 241 -14.87 19.01 5.38
CA GLN A 241 -15.00 17.93 6.35
C GLN A 241 -16.07 18.27 7.40
N GLU A 242 -16.93 19.25 7.13
CA GLU A 242 -17.95 19.72 8.07
C GLU A 242 -19.09 18.70 8.24
N ILE A 243 -19.93 18.91 9.25
CA ILE A 243 -21.19 18.19 9.40
C ILE A 243 -22.03 18.31 8.12
N GLN A 244 -22.38 17.16 7.55
CA GLN A 244 -23.17 17.09 6.33
C GLN A 244 -24.66 17.09 6.66
N ASN A 245 -25.50 16.82 5.66
CA ASN A 245 -26.89 16.48 5.93
C ASN A 245 -26.97 15.25 6.86
N PRO A 246 -28.05 15.10 7.64
CA PRO A 246 -28.17 14.01 8.59
C PRO A 246 -28.00 12.65 7.90
N THR A 247 -27.15 11.82 8.46
CA THR A 247 -27.20 10.38 8.22
C THR A 247 -28.43 9.80 8.90
N TRP A 248 -28.82 10.29 10.09
CA TRP A 248 -30.16 10.08 10.65
C TRP A 248 -30.47 11.15 11.71
N LEU A 249 -31.74 11.21 12.12
CA LEU A 249 -32.18 11.89 13.34
C LEU A 249 -32.40 10.85 14.43
N GLU A 250 -32.05 11.14 15.68
CA GLU A 250 -32.31 10.23 16.81
C GLU A 250 -32.88 10.95 18.03
N ASN A 251 -33.31 10.14 19.01
CA ASN A 251 -33.75 10.54 20.34
C ASN A 251 -35.05 11.35 20.38
N ALA A 252 -36.08 10.88 19.67
CA ALA A 252 -37.45 11.37 19.81
C ALA A 252 -38.44 10.21 19.92
N ARG A 253 -39.51 10.41 20.70
CA ARG A 253 -40.57 9.40 20.87
C ARG A 253 -41.27 9.09 19.55
N GLU A 254 -41.44 10.12 18.73
CA GLU A 254 -42.12 10.10 17.45
C GLU A 254 -41.32 9.37 16.36
N LEU A 255 -40.02 9.15 16.58
CA LEU A 255 -39.17 8.34 15.72
C LEU A 255 -39.27 6.84 15.99
N MET A 256 -39.88 6.42 17.11
CA MET A 256 -40.02 5.00 17.44
C MET A 256 -41.00 4.31 16.49
N ASP A 257 -40.49 3.49 15.58
CA ASP A 257 -41.27 2.78 14.56
C ASP A 257 -40.90 1.29 14.41
N THR A 258 -39.76 0.88 14.94
CA THR A 258 -39.21 -0.48 14.73
C THR A 258 -38.99 -1.23 16.05
N PRO A 259 -39.34 -2.53 16.15
CA PRO A 259 -39.03 -3.34 17.33
C PRO A 259 -37.54 -3.35 17.67
N GLY A 260 -37.22 -3.16 18.94
CA GLY A 260 -35.87 -2.95 19.46
C GLY A 260 -35.54 -1.48 19.72
N GLU A 261 -36.42 -0.54 19.37
CA GLU A 261 -36.19 0.89 19.66
C GLU A 261 -36.65 1.32 21.05
N TRP A 262 -35.96 2.30 21.63
CA TRP A 262 -36.30 2.91 22.91
C TRP A 262 -36.13 4.43 22.91
N TYR A 263 -36.86 5.10 23.79
CA TYR A 263 -36.77 6.55 24.03
C TYR A 263 -36.96 6.85 25.52
N LEU A 264 -36.16 7.78 26.05
CA LEU A 264 -36.28 8.27 27.42
C LEU A 264 -36.85 9.69 27.41
N ASP A 265 -38.10 9.84 27.87
CA ASP A 265 -38.70 11.15 28.08
C ASP A 265 -38.20 11.70 29.42
N LYS A 266 -37.12 12.49 29.38
CA LYS A 266 -36.52 13.10 30.58
C LYS A 266 -37.45 14.09 31.29
N SER A 267 -38.41 14.68 30.56
CA SER A 267 -39.36 15.62 31.14
C SER A 267 -40.41 14.95 32.02
N GLU A 268 -40.73 13.69 31.73
CA GLU A 268 -41.70 12.87 32.47
C GLU A 268 -41.05 11.80 33.35
N GLY A 269 -39.76 11.51 33.13
CA GLY A 269 -39.05 10.41 33.78
C GLY A 269 -39.55 9.05 33.31
N ASP A 270 -40.07 8.94 32.08
CA ASP A 270 -40.64 7.72 31.52
C ASP A 270 -39.73 7.15 30.41
N LEU A 271 -39.33 5.89 30.57
CA LEU A 271 -38.59 5.13 29.57
C LEU A 271 -39.57 4.30 28.73
N TYR A 272 -39.55 4.51 27.41
CA TYR A 272 -40.34 3.79 26.42
C TYR A 272 -39.47 2.76 25.69
N TYR A 273 -40.02 1.57 25.44
CA TYR A 273 -39.36 0.52 24.68
C TYR A 273 -40.37 -0.22 23.81
N MET A 274 -39.98 -0.53 22.57
CA MET A 274 -40.71 -1.40 21.65
C MET A 274 -40.05 -2.78 21.64
N PRO A 275 -40.58 -3.80 22.34
CA PRO A 275 -39.91 -5.10 22.43
C PRO A 275 -39.76 -5.79 21.07
N LYS A 276 -38.61 -6.45 20.84
CA LYS A 276 -38.42 -7.34 19.69
C LYS A 276 -39.38 -8.53 19.77
N GLN A 277 -39.64 -9.17 18.63
CA GLN A 277 -40.48 -10.36 18.59
C GLN A 277 -39.96 -11.44 19.55
N GLY A 278 -40.82 -11.92 20.44
CA GLY A 278 -40.49 -12.96 21.42
C GLY A 278 -39.98 -12.45 22.77
N GLN A 279 -39.70 -11.15 22.92
CA GLN A 279 -39.33 -10.57 24.21
C GLN A 279 -40.55 -10.36 25.11
N ASP A 280 -40.48 -10.91 26.32
CA ASP A 280 -41.49 -10.77 27.37
C ASP A 280 -40.92 -9.91 28.50
N LEU A 281 -41.30 -8.62 28.54
CA LEU A 281 -40.77 -7.67 29.53
C LEU A 281 -41.11 -8.01 30.99
N ALA A 282 -42.06 -8.93 31.23
CA ALA A 282 -42.31 -9.43 32.58
C ALA A 282 -41.20 -10.38 33.07
N LYS A 283 -40.41 -10.95 32.14
CA LYS A 283 -39.32 -11.89 32.41
C LYS A 283 -37.94 -11.33 32.05
N ALA A 284 -37.89 -10.46 31.05
CA ALA A 284 -36.66 -9.87 30.54
C ALA A 284 -35.89 -9.12 31.64
N THR A 285 -34.57 -9.13 31.52
CA THR A 285 -33.67 -8.29 32.31
C THR A 285 -33.36 -7.02 31.52
N VAL A 286 -34.09 -5.96 31.84
CA VAL A 286 -33.85 -4.63 31.25
C VAL A 286 -32.88 -3.85 32.13
N THR A 287 -31.73 -3.46 31.58
CA THR A 287 -30.65 -2.79 32.29
C THR A 287 -30.32 -1.45 31.65
N VAL A 288 -30.25 -0.40 32.47
CA VAL A 288 -29.85 0.96 32.07
C VAL A 288 -28.59 1.36 32.83
N PRO A 289 -27.49 1.71 32.13
CA PRO A 289 -26.30 2.25 32.75
C PRO A 289 -26.53 3.62 33.39
N ARG A 290 -26.03 3.83 34.62
CA ARG A 290 -26.09 5.10 35.35
C ARG A 290 -24.71 5.67 35.69
N VAL A 291 -23.74 4.80 36.00
CA VAL A 291 -22.38 5.20 36.38
C VAL A 291 -21.53 5.32 35.11
N GLN A 292 -20.77 6.40 34.97
CA GLN A 292 -19.85 6.59 33.84
C GLN A 292 -18.54 5.81 34.07
N ASP A 293 -17.81 6.18 35.13
CA ASP A 293 -16.53 5.56 35.45
C ASP A 293 -16.79 4.48 36.52
N LEU A 294 -16.65 3.20 36.16
CA LEU A 294 -16.87 2.10 37.10
C LEU A 294 -15.74 2.03 38.13
N VAL A 295 -14.49 2.11 37.66
CA VAL A 295 -13.30 2.09 38.50
C VAL A 295 -12.34 3.18 38.06
N ASP A 296 -11.80 3.91 39.03
CA ASP A 296 -10.85 4.99 38.77
C ASP A 296 -9.63 4.84 39.69
N LEU A 297 -8.47 4.54 39.10
CA LEU A 297 -7.18 4.51 39.79
C LEU A 297 -6.59 5.92 39.72
N ASP A 298 -7.04 6.75 40.67
CA ASP A 298 -6.77 8.18 40.80
C ASP A 298 -5.40 8.42 41.45
N GLY A 299 -4.35 8.23 40.66
CA GLY A 299 -2.99 8.63 41.01
C GLY A 299 -2.68 10.06 40.59
N THR A 300 -1.64 10.61 41.19
CA THR A 300 -1.06 11.90 40.82
C THR A 300 0.44 11.75 40.63
N LYS A 301 1.07 12.70 39.94
CA LYS A 301 2.53 12.69 39.72
C LYS A 301 3.38 12.57 40.99
N ASP A 302 2.91 13.14 42.10
CA ASP A 302 3.61 13.13 43.39
C ASP A 302 3.21 11.92 44.25
N HIS A 303 2.00 11.42 44.06
CA HIS A 303 1.46 10.27 44.76
C HIS A 303 0.78 9.34 43.75
N PRO A 304 1.54 8.43 43.12
CA PRO A 304 0.99 7.48 42.15
C PRO A 304 0.21 6.37 42.85
N VAL A 305 -0.77 5.81 42.14
CA VAL A 305 -1.38 4.52 42.52
C VAL A 305 -0.47 3.42 42.01
N GLY A 306 -0.23 2.34 42.76
CA GLY A 306 0.62 1.28 42.25
C GLY A 306 0.47 -0.09 42.90
N ASN A 307 0.94 -1.11 42.19
CA ASN A 307 0.89 -2.51 42.59
C ASN A 307 -0.55 -3.01 42.87
N VAL A 308 -1.49 -2.61 42.02
CA VAL A 308 -2.90 -3.04 42.06
C VAL A 308 -3.18 -3.92 40.83
N SER A 309 -3.87 -5.04 41.03
CA SER A 309 -4.21 -5.97 39.94
C SER A 309 -5.70 -6.31 39.93
N PHE A 310 -6.26 -6.53 38.74
CA PHE A 310 -7.62 -7.02 38.50
C PHE A 310 -7.58 -8.31 37.70
N ARG A 311 -8.22 -9.37 38.20
CA ARG A 311 -8.19 -10.70 37.58
C ARG A 311 -9.55 -11.36 37.45
N GLY A 312 -9.92 -11.79 36.24
CA GLY A 312 -11.14 -12.59 36.04
C GLY A 312 -12.45 -11.83 36.26
N ILE A 313 -12.44 -10.49 36.19
CA ILE A 313 -13.59 -9.63 36.52
C ILE A 313 -14.27 -9.15 35.23
N THR A 314 -15.60 -9.14 35.22
CA THR A 314 -16.36 -8.46 34.18
C THR A 314 -16.68 -7.02 34.61
N PHE A 315 -16.31 -6.04 33.79
CA PHE A 315 -16.72 -4.63 33.92
C PHE A 315 -17.86 -4.36 32.95
N SER A 316 -19.03 -3.92 33.43
CA SER A 316 -20.19 -3.80 32.57
C SER A 316 -21.19 -2.69 32.91
N TYR A 317 -21.93 -2.23 31.91
CA TYR A 317 -23.01 -1.24 32.03
C TYR A 317 -22.54 0.11 32.58
N SER A 318 -21.60 0.75 31.87
CA SER A 318 -21.32 2.18 32.05
C SER A 318 -22.06 3.05 31.02
N THR A 319 -22.34 4.32 31.38
CA THR A 319 -22.92 5.33 30.47
C THR A 319 -21.87 6.36 30.08
N TRP A 320 -22.18 7.23 29.12
CA TRP A 320 -21.44 8.48 28.87
C TRP A 320 -22.38 9.51 28.26
N LEU A 321 -22.55 10.64 28.95
CA LEU A 321 -23.59 11.63 28.59
C LEU A 321 -23.05 12.83 27.82
N ALA A 322 -21.73 12.98 27.68
CA ALA A 322 -21.14 14.16 27.03
C ALA A 322 -21.62 14.37 25.57
N PRO A 323 -21.90 13.34 24.75
CA PRO A 323 -22.50 13.52 23.43
C PRO A 323 -23.91 14.15 23.45
N SER A 324 -24.62 14.11 24.58
CA SER A 324 -25.92 14.76 24.78
C SER A 324 -25.80 16.21 25.30
N SER A 325 -24.58 16.69 25.57
CA SER A 325 -24.33 18.05 26.06
C SER A 325 -24.41 19.10 24.94
N ASP A 326 -24.35 20.38 25.29
CA ASP A 326 -24.38 21.48 24.33
C ASP A 326 -23.18 21.47 23.35
N ASP A 327 -22.05 20.83 23.73
CA ASP A 327 -20.89 20.58 22.85
C ASP A 327 -21.14 19.44 21.85
N GLY A 328 -22.07 18.52 22.15
CA GLY A 328 -22.31 17.32 21.37
C GLY A 328 -21.09 16.38 21.30
N LEU A 329 -21.03 15.62 20.20
CA LEU A 329 -19.88 14.83 19.78
C LEU A 329 -19.43 15.36 18.43
N ILE A 330 -18.56 16.36 18.42
CA ILE A 330 -17.87 16.78 17.20
C ILE A 330 -16.48 16.17 17.25
N GLU A 331 -16.31 15.06 16.56
CA GLU A 331 -15.03 14.37 16.52
C GLU A 331 -14.01 15.14 15.66
N GLY A 332 -12.76 15.23 16.13
CA GLY A 332 -11.62 15.57 15.29
C GLY A 332 -10.97 14.32 14.70
N GLN A 333 -10.64 13.34 15.57
CA GLN A 333 -10.15 12.00 15.20
C GLN A 333 -10.23 11.06 16.43
N ALA A 334 -10.34 9.74 16.20
CA ALA A 334 -10.20 8.68 17.22
C ALA A 334 -11.19 8.74 18.40
N GLY A 335 -12.35 9.39 18.23
CA GLY A 335 -13.36 9.64 19.25
C GLY A 335 -13.13 10.90 20.10
N PHE A 336 -12.05 11.64 19.88
CA PHE A 336 -11.69 12.85 20.62
C PHE A 336 -12.50 14.05 20.12
N ARG A 337 -13.08 14.81 21.05
CA ARG A 337 -14.10 15.83 20.74
C ARG A 337 -13.55 17.25 20.74
N ILE A 338 -13.95 18.02 19.73
CA ILE A 338 -13.85 19.48 19.73
C ILE A 338 -14.93 20.03 20.67
N VAL A 339 -14.52 20.82 21.66
CA VAL A 339 -15.42 21.38 22.69
C VAL A 339 -15.17 22.87 22.90
N GLY A 340 -16.12 23.57 23.52
CA GLY A 340 -16.03 25.01 23.82
C GLY A 340 -16.60 25.89 22.71
N ASP A 341 -16.84 27.16 23.06
CA ASP A 341 -17.57 28.16 22.27
C ASP A 341 -16.70 29.22 21.59
N ASP A 342 -15.41 29.27 21.92
CA ASP A 342 -14.43 30.27 21.45
C ASP A 342 -13.43 29.72 20.40
N ASN A 343 -13.84 28.75 19.57
CA ASN A 343 -12.97 28.16 18.55
C ASN A 343 -13.05 28.95 17.22
N PRO A 344 -11.99 29.68 16.80
CA PRO A 344 -12.02 30.48 15.57
C PRO A 344 -11.95 29.65 14.28
N ASP A 345 -11.26 28.52 14.32
CA ASP A 345 -11.00 27.63 13.19
C ASP A 345 -10.63 26.22 13.70
N PHE A 346 -10.59 25.22 12.81
CA PHE A 346 -10.32 23.83 13.17
C PHE A 346 -8.93 23.65 13.78
N ASP A 347 -7.91 24.24 13.15
CA ASP A 347 -6.51 24.01 13.52
C ASP A 347 -6.19 24.55 14.92
N SER A 348 -6.80 25.66 15.32
CA SER A 348 -6.69 26.23 16.67
C SER A 348 -7.17 25.30 17.80
N THR A 349 -7.92 24.25 17.45
CA THR A 349 -8.49 23.28 18.40
C THR A 349 -7.63 22.04 18.61
N ARG A 350 -6.66 21.74 17.72
CA ARG A 350 -5.93 20.46 17.67
C ARG A 350 -5.26 20.03 18.98
N LEU A 351 -4.84 20.99 19.81
CA LEU A 351 -4.17 20.74 21.10
C LEU A 351 -5.14 20.67 22.29
N LYS A 352 -6.45 20.78 22.07
CA LYS A 352 -7.47 20.96 23.12
C LYS A 352 -8.63 19.96 23.00
N TRP A 353 -8.52 18.95 22.15
CA TRP A 353 -9.60 17.99 21.97
C TRP A 353 -9.81 17.15 23.23
N ALA A 354 -11.06 17.08 23.68
CA ALA A 354 -11.44 16.35 24.87
C ALA A 354 -11.47 14.85 24.58
N LYS A 355 -10.59 14.12 25.27
CA LYS A 355 -10.51 12.65 25.25
C LYS A 355 -11.82 11.99 25.68
N THR A 356 -12.15 10.85 25.08
CA THR A 356 -13.25 9.99 25.55
C THR A 356 -12.85 9.27 26.85
N PRO A 357 -13.66 9.35 27.93
CA PRO A 357 -13.34 8.70 29.20
C PRO A 357 -13.51 7.17 29.12
N GLY A 358 -12.75 6.45 29.93
CA GLY A 358 -12.88 5.00 30.09
C GLY A 358 -13.90 4.61 31.15
N ALA A 359 -14.48 3.41 31.03
CA ALA A 359 -15.22 2.78 32.13
C ALA A 359 -14.27 2.40 33.28
N VAL A 360 -13.01 2.08 32.94
CA VAL A 360 -11.91 1.94 33.89
C VAL A 360 -10.80 2.90 33.51
N ASN A 361 -10.40 3.75 34.45
CA ASN A 361 -9.36 4.76 34.25
C ASN A 361 -8.15 4.50 35.16
N VAL A 362 -6.96 4.77 34.65
CA VAL A 362 -5.71 4.74 35.40
C VAL A 362 -4.93 6.02 35.11
N SER A 363 -4.69 6.83 36.14
CA SER A 363 -3.90 8.06 36.05
C SER A 363 -2.69 7.95 36.97
N HIS A 364 -1.49 8.24 36.47
CA HIS A 364 -0.22 8.05 37.19
C HIS A 364 -0.14 6.68 37.91
N GLY A 365 -0.56 5.62 37.23
CA GLY A 365 -0.58 4.25 37.75
C GLY A 365 0.73 3.50 37.51
N HIS A 366 1.29 2.83 38.51
CA HIS A 366 2.58 2.11 38.44
C HIS A 366 2.44 0.63 38.76
N GLY A 367 2.84 -0.26 37.85
CA GLY A 367 2.77 -1.71 38.09
C GLY A 367 1.33 -2.20 38.25
N ILE A 368 0.44 -1.68 37.41
CA ILE A 368 -0.98 -2.06 37.38
C ILE A 368 -1.14 -3.28 36.46
N THR A 369 -2.07 -4.19 36.77
CA THR A 369 -2.30 -5.38 35.94
C THR A 369 -3.79 -5.63 35.73
N PHE A 370 -4.18 -5.87 34.49
CA PHE A 370 -5.49 -6.38 34.10
C PHE A 370 -5.29 -7.71 33.39
N GLU A 371 -5.70 -8.82 34.02
CA GLU A 371 -5.49 -10.17 33.51
C GLU A 371 -6.81 -10.97 33.45
N GLY A 372 -7.17 -11.55 32.31
CA GLY A 372 -8.35 -12.42 32.23
C GLY A 372 -9.70 -11.71 32.44
N ASN A 373 -9.77 -10.38 32.28
CA ASN A 373 -11.00 -9.61 32.50
C ASN A 373 -11.85 -9.49 31.24
N THR A 374 -13.12 -9.14 31.42
CA THR A 374 -14.06 -8.85 30.33
C THR A 374 -14.61 -7.44 30.46
N PHE A 375 -14.43 -6.61 29.44
CA PHE A 375 -14.98 -5.26 29.31
C PHE A 375 -16.13 -5.30 28.31
N THR A 376 -17.37 -5.10 28.79
CA THR A 376 -18.54 -5.25 27.91
C THR A 376 -19.77 -4.47 28.31
N HIS A 377 -20.60 -4.07 27.34
CA HIS A 377 -21.77 -3.20 27.54
C HIS A 377 -21.37 -1.83 28.11
N LEU A 378 -20.36 -1.18 27.52
CA LEU A 378 -19.78 0.06 28.03
C LEU A 378 -20.12 1.24 27.13
N GLY A 379 -20.56 2.35 27.72
CA GLY A 379 -21.06 3.52 27.00
C GLY A 379 -20.00 4.49 26.48
N ALA A 380 -18.71 4.21 26.71
CA ALA A 380 -17.57 4.98 26.23
C ALA A 380 -16.35 4.06 25.98
N VAL A 381 -15.14 4.46 26.39
CA VAL A 381 -13.93 3.63 26.24
C VAL A 381 -13.96 2.47 27.25
N GLY A 382 -13.38 1.33 26.90
CA GLY A 382 -13.28 0.17 27.79
C GLY A 382 -12.30 0.42 28.95
N LEU A 383 -11.01 0.43 28.61
CA LEU A 383 -9.91 0.70 29.54
C LEU A 383 -9.07 1.88 29.04
N ASN A 384 -8.79 2.82 29.94
CA ASN A 384 -8.06 4.04 29.63
C ASN A 384 -6.85 4.23 30.58
N LEU A 385 -5.64 4.15 30.03
CA LEU A 385 -4.38 4.45 30.71
C LEU A 385 -3.99 5.89 30.38
N ASN A 386 -4.23 6.80 31.32
CA ASN A 386 -3.95 8.24 31.20
C ASN A 386 -2.50 8.59 31.50
N THR A 387 -2.18 9.88 31.35
CA THR A 387 -0.91 10.53 31.63
C THR A 387 -0.20 9.99 32.87
N GLY A 388 1.12 9.82 32.75
CA GLY A 388 2.00 9.32 33.81
C GLY A 388 1.85 7.84 34.16
N THR A 389 0.99 7.09 33.47
CA THR A 389 0.85 5.65 33.70
C THR A 389 2.05 4.89 33.15
N ARG A 390 2.63 4.01 33.97
CA ARG A 390 3.82 3.24 33.60
C ARG A 390 3.86 1.81 34.11
N GLY A 391 4.43 0.92 33.31
CA GLY A 391 4.58 -0.49 33.70
C GLY A 391 3.23 -1.18 33.89
N THR A 392 2.22 -0.81 33.10
CA THR A 392 0.89 -1.45 33.17
C THR A 392 0.80 -2.60 32.18
N HIS A 393 0.31 -3.74 32.63
CA HIS A 393 0.08 -4.93 31.81
C HIS A 393 -1.41 -5.18 31.62
N VAL A 394 -1.85 -5.19 30.36
CA VAL A 394 -3.21 -5.53 29.94
C VAL A 394 -3.11 -6.84 29.16
N THR A 395 -3.26 -7.97 29.85
CA THR A 395 -2.96 -9.30 29.29
C THR A 395 -4.17 -10.23 29.30
N GLY A 396 -4.51 -10.86 28.17
CA GLY A 396 -5.52 -11.92 28.18
C GLY A 396 -6.93 -11.43 28.52
N ASN A 397 -7.33 -10.22 28.10
CA ASN A 397 -8.66 -9.67 28.36
C ASN A 397 -9.54 -9.70 27.10
N VAL A 398 -10.86 -9.58 27.29
CA VAL A 398 -11.85 -9.48 26.20
C VAL A 398 -12.54 -8.12 26.25
N PHE A 399 -12.47 -7.37 25.14
CA PHE A 399 -13.18 -6.10 24.94
C PHE A 399 -14.24 -6.29 23.86
N ARG A 400 -15.52 -6.17 24.22
CA ARG A 400 -16.65 -6.34 23.29
C ARG A 400 -17.90 -5.56 23.67
N GLN A 401 -18.65 -5.08 22.69
CA GLN A 401 -19.85 -4.26 22.93
C GLN A 401 -19.48 -3.00 23.73
N VAL A 402 -18.49 -2.27 23.21
CA VAL A 402 -17.94 -1.03 23.77
C VAL A 402 -18.27 0.10 22.79
N ALA A 403 -18.93 1.15 23.28
CA ALA A 403 -19.44 2.22 22.44
C ALA A 403 -18.35 2.99 21.68
N ALA A 404 -17.18 3.17 22.32
CA ALA A 404 -16.00 3.86 21.77
C ALA A 404 -14.80 2.90 21.71
N THR A 405 -13.58 3.43 21.84
CA THR A 405 -12.34 2.66 21.77
C THR A 405 -12.26 1.56 22.83
N GLY A 406 -11.77 0.38 22.45
CA GLY A 406 -11.61 -0.74 23.39
C GLY A 406 -10.55 -0.45 24.45
N ILE A 407 -9.31 -0.21 24.01
CA ILE A 407 -8.15 0.05 24.86
C ILE A 407 -7.50 1.38 24.44
N GLN A 408 -7.26 2.27 25.39
CA GLN A 408 -6.67 3.58 25.17
C GLN A 408 -5.44 3.77 26.06
N VAL A 409 -4.28 4.08 25.46
CA VAL A 409 -2.98 4.24 26.15
C VAL A 409 -2.40 5.62 25.89
N GLY A 410 -1.96 6.31 26.95
CA GLY A 410 -1.41 7.65 26.86
C GLY A 410 -2.46 8.71 26.55
N GLY A 411 -2.02 9.94 26.41
CA GLY A 411 -2.87 11.08 26.06
C GLY A 411 -2.42 11.76 24.77
N VAL A 412 -3.04 12.90 24.48
CA VAL A 412 -2.89 13.67 23.25
C VAL A 412 -2.63 15.15 23.52
N GLU A 413 -2.56 15.54 24.79
CA GLU A 413 -2.40 16.93 25.19
C GLU A 413 -0.91 17.33 25.18
N VAL A 414 -0.65 18.62 25.33
CA VAL A 414 0.73 19.15 25.39
C VAL A 414 1.54 18.52 26.51
N VAL A 415 0.92 18.18 27.65
CA VAL A 415 1.59 17.50 28.76
C VAL A 415 2.04 16.07 28.38
N ASP A 416 1.38 15.42 27.44
CA ASP A 416 1.75 14.09 26.95
C ASP A 416 2.83 14.19 25.85
N ALA A 417 2.74 15.19 24.98
CA ALA A 417 3.70 15.44 23.90
C ALA A 417 5.04 15.97 24.43
N HIS A 418 5.01 17.03 25.24
CA HIS A 418 6.16 17.78 25.78
C HIS A 418 6.02 17.98 27.29
N PRO A 419 6.16 16.91 28.10
CA PRO A 419 6.03 17.02 29.55
C PRO A 419 7.15 17.87 30.16
N ASP A 420 6.78 18.84 31.01
CA ASP A 420 7.71 19.60 31.84
C ASP A 420 8.37 18.73 32.94
N ASP A 421 7.75 17.59 33.28
CA ASP A 421 8.17 16.67 34.32
C ASP A 421 8.19 15.24 33.76
N PRO A 422 9.32 14.51 33.79
CA PRO A 422 9.41 13.17 33.21
C PRO A 422 8.51 12.14 33.92
N ARG A 423 7.88 12.49 35.04
CA ARG A 423 6.89 11.65 35.73
C ARG A 423 5.51 11.67 35.05
N ASP A 424 5.26 12.61 34.15
CA ASP A 424 4.02 12.69 33.37
C ASP A 424 4.10 11.83 32.08
N VAL A 425 5.29 11.32 31.74
CA VAL A 425 5.49 10.42 30.61
C VAL A 425 4.76 9.09 30.83
N THR A 426 3.87 8.74 29.89
CA THR A 426 3.24 7.42 29.82
C THR A 426 4.17 6.43 29.14
N LYS A 427 4.57 5.35 29.82
CA LYS A 427 5.59 4.45 29.28
C LYS A 427 5.65 3.02 29.80
N ASP A 428 6.41 2.17 29.13
CA ASP A 428 6.67 0.79 29.55
C ASP A 428 5.36 -0.03 29.73
N ASN A 429 4.33 0.27 28.92
CA ASN A 429 3.03 -0.40 29.00
C ASN A 429 2.96 -1.56 28.01
N THR A 430 2.23 -2.62 28.36
CA THR A 430 2.06 -3.80 27.51
C THR A 430 0.58 -4.13 27.33
N VAL A 431 0.16 -4.25 26.08
CA VAL A 431 -1.17 -4.73 25.66
C VAL A 431 -0.97 -6.05 24.93
N ASP A 432 -1.21 -7.16 25.61
CA ASP A 432 -0.79 -8.50 25.19
C ASP A 432 -1.94 -9.52 25.19
N ASN A 433 -2.06 -10.37 24.17
CA ASN A 433 -3.00 -11.49 24.17
C ASN A 433 -4.48 -11.12 24.43
N ASN A 434 -4.92 -9.92 24.04
CA ASN A 434 -6.32 -9.50 24.21
C ASN A 434 -7.16 -9.78 22.96
N VAL A 435 -8.46 -9.99 23.17
CA VAL A 435 -9.46 -9.98 22.10
C VAL A 435 -10.16 -8.62 22.10
N VAL A 436 -10.13 -7.93 20.97
CA VAL A 436 -10.82 -6.65 20.77
C VAL A 436 -11.75 -6.79 19.58
N THR A 437 -13.05 -6.83 19.83
CA THR A 437 -14.06 -7.04 18.79
C THR A 437 -15.36 -6.33 19.09
N HIS A 438 -16.11 -5.88 18.07
CA HIS A 438 -17.37 -5.16 18.30
C HIS A 438 -17.19 -3.98 19.28
N VAL A 439 -16.10 -3.23 19.11
CA VAL A 439 -15.86 -1.95 19.79
C VAL A 439 -16.05 -0.81 18.80
N ALA A 440 -16.12 0.43 19.30
CA ALA A 440 -16.55 1.59 18.53
C ALA A 440 -17.97 1.43 17.92
N ASP A 441 -18.82 0.61 18.54
CA ASP A 441 -20.11 0.20 17.95
C ASP A 441 -21.16 1.34 17.87
N GLN A 442 -20.93 2.43 18.61
CA GLN A 442 -21.78 3.62 18.62
C GLN A 442 -21.03 4.89 18.22
N TYR A 443 -19.74 5.00 18.48
CA TYR A 443 -18.90 6.14 18.13
C TYR A 443 -17.89 5.72 17.07
N ASN A 444 -18.35 5.63 15.82
CA ASN A 444 -17.68 4.83 14.80
C ASN A 444 -16.31 5.38 14.31
N GLY A 445 -15.95 6.63 14.62
CA GLY A 445 -14.57 7.13 14.41
C GLY A 445 -13.56 6.74 15.51
N SER A 446 -14.03 6.03 16.55
CA SER A 446 -13.17 5.40 17.56
C SER A 446 -12.48 4.12 17.01
N LEU A 447 -11.64 3.49 17.84
CA LEU A 447 -10.65 2.51 17.39
C LEU A 447 -10.77 1.15 18.11
N GLY A 448 -10.07 0.13 17.63
CA GLY A 448 -9.81 -1.07 18.44
C GLY A 448 -8.91 -0.74 19.64
N ILE A 449 -7.65 -0.42 19.33
CA ILE A 449 -6.60 -0.05 20.28
C ILE A 449 -6.00 1.30 19.85
N PHE A 450 -5.89 2.23 20.80
CA PHE A 450 -5.24 3.53 20.62
C PHE A 450 -4.04 3.67 21.55
N ALA A 451 -2.91 4.15 21.04
CA ALA A 451 -1.80 4.65 21.83
C ALA A 451 -1.39 6.05 21.33
N GLY A 452 -1.57 7.08 22.15
CA GLY A 452 -1.20 8.47 21.81
C GLY A 452 0.30 8.71 21.95
N TYR A 453 0.69 9.78 22.66
CA TYR A 453 2.09 9.99 23.02
C TYR A 453 2.52 9.02 24.12
N THR A 454 3.44 8.11 23.80
CA THR A 454 3.94 7.13 24.76
C THR A 454 5.34 6.63 24.39
N ASP A 455 6.09 6.20 25.40
CA ASP A 455 7.48 5.76 25.33
C ASP A 455 7.55 4.26 25.67
N HIS A 456 8.11 3.41 24.80
CA HIS A 456 8.22 1.95 25.03
C HIS A 456 6.87 1.23 25.31
N THR A 457 5.77 1.60 24.63
CA THR A 457 4.54 0.79 24.66
C THR A 457 4.63 -0.38 23.68
N VAL A 458 4.27 -1.59 24.14
CA VAL A 458 4.26 -2.82 23.35
C VAL A 458 2.82 -3.32 23.19
N ILE A 459 2.34 -3.39 21.95
CA ILE A 459 1.03 -3.95 21.59
C ILE A 459 1.28 -5.24 20.82
N THR A 460 1.05 -6.39 21.45
CA THR A 460 1.46 -7.69 20.90
C THR A 460 0.47 -8.83 21.08
N HIS A 461 0.47 -9.81 20.16
CA HIS A 461 -0.35 -11.02 20.26
C HIS A 461 -1.87 -10.77 20.46
N ASN A 462 -2.38 -9.60 20.06
CA ASN A 462 -3.81 -9.30 20.18
C ASN A 462 -4.56 -9.78 18.94
N LYS A 463 -5.81 -10.21 19.13
CA LYS A 463 -6.75 -10.46 18.03
C LYS A 463 -7.76 -9.31 17.95
N VAL A 464 -7.71 -8.55 16.87
CA VAL A 464 -8.47 -7.31 16.67
C VAL A 464 -9.33 -7.45 15.41
N TYR A 465 -10.65 -7.49 15.56
CA TYR A 465 -11.54 -7.73 14.41
C TYR A 465 -12.96 -7.23 14.58
N ASP A 466 -13.70 -7.12 13.47
CA ASP A 466 -15.08 -6.62 13.44
C ASP A 466 -15.18 -5.18 13.97
N LEU A 467 -14.56 -4.26 13.24
CA LEU A 467 -14.46 -2.84 13.62
C LEU A 467 -15.00 -1.91 12.54
N PRO A 468 -15.66 -0.79 12.93
CA PRO A 468 -16.17 0.20 11.99
C PRO A 468 -15.08 1.03 11.31
N TYR A 469 -13.93 1.19 11.96
CA TYR A 469 -12.79 2.01 11.53
C TYR A 469 -11.46 1.24 11.69
N SER A 470 -10.39 1.89 12.16
CA SER A 470 -9.03 1.33 12.23
C SER A 470 -8.84 0.37 13.41
N GLY A 471 -7.95 -0.60 13.23
CA GLY A 471 -7.62 -1.63 14.22
C GLY A 471 -6.77 -1.07 15.37
N ILE A 472 -5.52 -0.75 15.06
CA ILE A 472 -4.53 -0.21 16.00
C ILE A 472 -4.05 1.15 15.49
N SER A 473 -4.09 2.18 16.31
CA SER A 473 -3.56 3.52 16.01
C SER A 473 -2.47 3.89 17.02
N VAL A 474 -1.29 4.29 16.55
CA VAL A 474 -0.15 4.67 17.40
C VAL A 474 0.46 6.01 16.98
N GLY A 475 0.59 6.92 17.94
CA GLY A 475 1.09 8.27 17.74
C GLY A 475 -0.04 9.30 17.59
N TRP A 476 0.34 10.57 17.61
CA TRP A 476 -0.58 11.70 17.54
C TRP A 476 0.17 12.97 17.13
N GLY A 477 -0.54 13.99 16.64
CA GLY A 477 0.02 15.34 16.44
C GLY A 477 0.30 15.74 15.00
N TRP A 478 0.16 14.81 14.03
CA TRP A 478 0.37 15.07 12.59
C TRP A 478 1.70 15.77 12.27
N GLY A 479 2.75 15.49 13.04
CA GLY A 479 4.05 16.16 12.93
C GLY A 479 4.08 17.60 13.47
N LEU A 480 2.94 18.23 13.74
CA LEU A 480 2.84 19.64 14.15
C LEU A 480 3.53 19.91 15.49
N THR A 481 3.59 18.90 16.35
CA THR A 481 4.24 18.96 17.66
C THR A 481 5.65 18.38 17.67
N ASP A 482 6.14 17.86 16.54
CA ASP A 482 7.51 17.31 16.45
C ASP A 482 8.54 18.46 16.36
N PRO A 483 9.85 18.15 16.57
CA PRO A 483 10.92 19.12 16.37
C PRO A 483 10.84 19.81 15.01
N GLY A 484 10.72 21.13 15.02
CA GLY A 484 10.61 21.94 13.80
C GLY A 484 9.21 22.01 13.18
N GLY A 485 8.22 21.32 13.75
CA GLY A 485 6.84 21.24 13.26
C GLY A 485 6.70 20.42 11.97
N ASP A 486 5.52 20.53 11.34
CA ASP A 486 5.25 19.92 10.05
C ASP A 486 5.19 20.97 8.94
N THR A 487 6.13 20.87 7.99
CA THR A 487 6.24 21.79 6.86
C THR A 487 5.17 21.60 5.79
N ASN A 488 4.41 20.51 5.83
CA ASN A 488 3.24 20.28 4.98
C ASN A 488 2.11 21.25 5.32
N TYR A 489 2.10 21.77 6.56
CA TYR A 489 1.13 22.73 7.05
C TYR A 489 1.71 24.15 7.03
N PRO A 490 1.25 25.06 6.16
CA PRO A 490 1.73 26.43 6.13
C PRO A 490 1.64 27.11 7.50
N GLY A 491 2.77 27.59 8.01
CA GLY A 491 2.84 28.19 9.35
C GLY A 491 2.53 27.22 10.49
N ASN A 492 2.75 25.92 10.29
CA ASN A 492 2.42 24.84 11.24
C ASN A 492 0.96 24.88 11.68
N SER A 493 0.05 25.37 10.82
CA SER A 493 -1.37 25.58 11.15
C SER A 493 -1.60 26.43 12.42
N GLY A 494 -0.66 27.31 12.76
CA GLY A 494 -0.72 28.13 13.98
C GLY A 494 -0.44 27.35 15.28
N VAL A 495 -0.15 26.05 15.19
CA VAL A 495 0.33 25.25 16.31
C VAL A 495 1.76 25.71 16.66
N PRO A 496 2.11 25.89 17.95
CA PRO A 496 3.47 26.26 18.33
C PRO A 496 4.51 25.30 17.75
N VAL A 497 5.71 25.80 17.46
CA VAL A 497 6.83 24.97 17.01
C VAL A 497 7.74 24.68 18.20
N TRP A 498 8.05 23.40 18.41
CA TRP A 498 8.98 22.95 19.43
C TRP A 498 10.33 22.58 18.81
N ASP A 499 11.41 22.80 19.55
CA ASP A 499 12.76 22.31 19.19
C ASP A 499 13.10 21.00 19.92
N THR A 500 12.25 20.59 20.86
CA THR A 500 12.40 19.37 21.65
C THR A 500 11.63 18.21 21.03
N PRO A 501 12.14 16.96 21.08
CA PRO A 501 11.38 15.79 20.66
C PRO A 501 10.12 15.60 21.49
N THR A 502 9.08 15.05 20.85
CA THR A 502 7.92 14.52 21.58
C THR A 502 8.32 13.31 22.44
N THR A 503 7.41 12.90 23.33
CA THR A 503 7.59 11.70 24.16
C THR A 503 7.74 10.42 23.33
N SER A 504 7.03 10.32 22.20
CA SER A 504 6.92 9.12 21.36
C SER A 504 8.26 8.55 20.92
N ARG A 505 8.56 7.31 21.33
CA ARG A 505 9.74 6.53 20.92
C ARG A 505 9.61 5.07 21.31
N ASP A 506 10.37 4.22 20.63
CA ASP A 506 10.58 2.80 20.96
C ASP A 506 9.27 1.99 21.11
N ASN A 507 8.21 2.41 20.43
CA ASN A 507 6.91 1.74 20.47
C ASN A 507 6.88 0.54 19.51
N VAL A 508 6.25 -0.55 19.93
CA VAL A 508 6.26 -1.81 19.18
C VAL A 508 4.84 -2.31 18.96
N ILE A 509 4.49 -2.54 17.70
CA ILE A 509 3.25 -3.19 17.28
C ILE A 509 3.64 -4.53 16.65
N SER A 510 3.51 -5.63 17.40
CA SER A 510 4.07 -6.92 16.98
C SER A 510 3.14 -8.11 17.09
N ASP A 511 3.20 -9.05 16.15
CA ASP A 511 2.51 -10.33 16.26
C ASP A 511 0.99 -10.21 16.52
N ASN A 512 0.32 -9.15 16.04
CA ASN A 512 -1.14 -9.02 16.17
C ASN A 512 -1.85 -9.64 14.96
N GLU A 513 -3.01 -10.24 15.19
CA GLU A 513 -3.94 -10.66 14.13
C GLU A 513 -5.01 -9.57 13.98
N ILE A 514 -5.09 -8.93 12.81
CA ILE A 514 -6.03 -7.82 12.55
C ILE A 514 -6.85 -8.13 11.30
N SER A 515 -8.18 -8.10 11.41
CA SER A 515 -9.05 -8.38 10.25
C SER A 515 -10.43 -7.74 10.32
N ASP A 516 -11.11 -7.66 9.18
CA ASP A 516 -12.52 -7.22 9.13
C ASP A 516 -12.74 -5.83 9.76
N ILE A 517 -11.87 -4.91 9.36
CA ILE A 517 -11.80 -3.51 9.80
C ILE A 517 -12.41 -2.58 8.74
N MET A 518 -12.63 -1.31 9.08
CA MET A 518 -13.17 -0.28 8.18
C MET A 518 -14.56 -0.62 7.61
N LYS A 519 -15.44 -1.21 8.44
CA LYS A 519 -16.80 -1.61 8.01
C LYS A 519 -17.72 -0.44 7.68
N SER A 520 -17.50 0.73 8.26
CA SER A 520 -18.41 1.88 8.06
C SER A 520 -17.73 3.24 7.91
N GLN A 521 -16.47 3.37 8.29
CA GLN A 521 -15.66 4.57 8.08
C GLN A 521 -14.60 4.37 6.98
N ALA A 522 -13.99 5.46 6.53
CA ALA A 522 -12.93 5.50 5.52
C ALA A 522 -11.70 6.25 6.03
N ASP A 523 -10.61 6.27 5.26
CA ASP A 523 -9.37 7.01 5.57
C ASP A 523 -8.64 6.47 6.81
N GLY A 524 -8.43 5.16 6.84
CA GLY A 524 -7.81 4.46 7.96
C GLY A 524 -7.07 3.20 7.51
N GLY A 525 -6.64 2.39 8.47
CA GLY A 525 -5.88 1.16 8.23
C GLY A 525 -6.03 0.13 9.34
N ALA A 526 -5.54 -1.09 9.10
CA ALA A 526 -5.45 -2.09 10.16
C ALA A 526 -4.46 -1.64 11.25
N ILE A 527 -3.33 -1.07 10.81
CA ILE A 527 -2.39 -0.33 11.65
C ILE A 527 -2.26 1.07 11.06
N TYR A 528 -2.48 2.09 11.88
CA TYR A 528 -2.38 3.50 11.53
C TYR A 528 -1.37 4.19 12.44
N THR A 529 -0.53 5.07 11.92
CA THR A 529 0.45 5.81 12.72
C THR A 529 0.49 7.29 12.41
N LEU A 530 0.93 8.08 13.39
CA LEU A 530 1.16 9.53 13.27
C LEU A 530 2.47 9.94 13.95
N SER A 531 3.09 10.99 13.42
CA SER A 531 4.24 11.70 14.02
C SER A 531 5.49 10.84 14.28
N ALA A 532 6.54 11.48 14.78
CA ALA A 532 7.81 10.83 15.05
C ALA A 532 7.72 9.73 16.10
N ASN A 533 8.32 8.59 15.79
CA ASN A 533 8.53 7.50 16.74
C ASN A 533 9.92 6.88 16.53
N PRO A 534 11.00 7.55 16.99
CA PRO A 534 12.34 6.98 16.90
C PRO A 534 12.39 5.60 17.55
N GLY A 535 12.85 4.58 16.80
CA GLY A 535 12.86 3.19 17.27
C GLY A 535 11.51 2.47 17.17
N GLY A 536 10.50 3.07 16.54
CA GLY A 536 9.20 2.47 16.32
C GLY A 536 9.25 1.26 15.40
N ILE A 537 8.61 0.15 15.80
CA ILE A 537 8.62 -1.12 15.05
C ILE A 537 7.18 -1.60 14.79
N VAL A 538 6.91 -2.01 13.55
CA VAL A 538 5.71 -2.75 13.15
C VAL A 538 6.13 -4.08 12.55
N SER A 539 5.92 -5.20 13.26
CA SER A 539 6.48 -6.49 12.81
C SER A 539 5.72 -7.74 13.20
N GLY A 540 5.75 -8.79 12.38
CA GLY A 540 5.13 -10.08 12.74
C GLY A 540 3.60 -10.08 12.69
N ASN A 541 2.96 -8.97 12.30
CA ASN A 541 1.51 -8.88 12.29
C ASN A 541 0.91 -9.66 11.10
N TYR A 542 -0.23 -10.30 11.32
CA TYR A 542 -1.03 -10.90 10.27
C TYR A 542 -2.28 -10.06 10.02
N ILE A 543 -2.34 -9.41 8.86
CA ILE A 543 -3.39 -8.46 8.51
C ILE A 543 -4.18 -9.02 7.32
N ARG A 544 -5.51 -9.12 7.48
CA ARG A 544 -6.37 -9.69 6.42
C ARG A 544 -7.74 -9.05 6.27
N LYS A 545 -8.39 -9.28 5.13
CA LYS A 545 -9.76 -8.79 4.84
C LYS A 545 -9.86 -7.27 5.00
N VAL A 546 -8.93 -6.55 4.40
CA VAL A 546 -8.85 -5.08 4.48
C VAL A 546 -9.53 -4.48 3.24
N PRO A 547 -10.66 -3.74 3.39
CA PRO A 547 -11.41 -3.19 2.27
C PRO A 547 -10.73 -1.95 1.66
N GLU A 548 -11.18 -1.52 0.48
CA GLU A 548 -10.63 -0.34 -0.23
C GLU A 548 -10.79 0.98 0.54
N LEU A 549 -11.78 1.06 1.43
CA LEU A 549 -11.97 2.21 2.34
C LEU A 549 -10.81 2.38 3.34
N ALA A 550 -10.05 1.31 3.58
CA ALA A 550 -8.77 1.38 4.26
C ALA A 550 -7.71 1.76 3.21
N TYR A 551 -7.38 3.05 3.11
CA TYR A 551 -6.44 3.55 2.09
C TYR A 551 -5.06 2.86 2.15
N GLY A 552 -4.71 2.20 3.25
CA GLY A 552 -3.64 1.20 3.31
C GLY A 552 -3.88 0.20 4.44
N ALA A 553 -3.37 -1.03 4.30
CA ALA A 553 -3.42 -2.01 5.41
C ALA A 553 -2.54 -1.55 6.58
N ILE A 554 -1.30 -1.14 6.30
CA ILE A 554 -0.52 -0.24 7.15
C ILE A 554 -0.61 1.16 6.54
N TYR A 555 -1.10 2.11 7.33
CA TYR A 555 -1.23 3.50 6.94
C TYR A 555 -0.35 4.37 7.83
N GLN A 556 0.80 4.77 7.30
CA GLN A 556 1.73 5.70 7.93
C GLN A 556 1.34 7.11 7.51
N ASP A 557 0.53 7.76 8.35
CA ASP A 557 -0.06 9.06 8.06
C ASP A 557 0.82 10.21 8.59
N GLU A 558 0.35 11.44 8.45
CA GLU A 558 1.13 12.66 8.61
C GLU A 558 2.10 12.72 9.80
N GLY A 559 3.31 13.17 9.48
CA GLY A 559 4.42 13.25 10.42
C GLY A 559 5.04 11.91 10.79
N SER A 560 4.44 10.77 10.40
CA SER A 560 5.00 9.44 10.68
C SER A 560 6.45 9.37 10.22
N ARG A 561 7.36 9.12 11.17
CA ARG A 561 8.78 9.00 10.86
C ARG A 561 9.56 8.10 11.80
N TYR A 562 10.62 7.51 11.27
CA TYR A 562 11.51 6.56 11.94
C TYR A 562 10.89 5.20 12.28
N TRP A 563 9.83 4.81 11.56
CA TRP A 563 9.20 3.50 11.69
C TRP A 563 9.94 2.43 10.87
N HIS A 564 10.14 1.26 11.47
CA HIS A 564 10.60 0.05 10.78
C HIS A 564 9.45 -0.96 10.65
N THR A 565 8.92 -1.10 9.45
CA THR A 565 7.85 -2.05 9.10
C THR A 565 8.44 -3.32 8.51
N THR A 566 8.48 -4.43 9.25
CA THR A 566 9.19 -5.64 8.81
C THR A 566 8.55 -6.96 9.21
N ASN A 567 8.68 -8.00 8.38
CA ASN A 567 8.13 -9.34 8.67
C ASN A 567 6.62 -9.36 8.96
N ASN A 568 5.81 -8.53 8.29
CA ASN A 568 4.35 -8.61 8.37
C ASN A 568 3.78 -9.44 7.21
N ALA A 569 2.62 -10.07 7.42
CA ALA A 569 1.93 -10.88 6.44
C ALA A 569 0.56 -10.26 6.09
N PHE A 570 0.29 -10.06 4.80
CA PHE A 570 -0.92 -9.40 4.29
C PHE A 570 -1.68 -10.33 3.35
N CYS A 571 -2.95 -10.55 3.65
CA CYS A 571 -3.87 -11.39 2.88
C CYS A 571 -5.14 -10.61 2.55
N ASP A 572 -5.72 -10.78 1.36
CA ASP A 572 -7.01 -10.16 1.00
C ASP A 572 -7.06 -8.64 1.28
N VAL A 573 -5.99 -7.94 0.93
CA VAL A 573 -5.93 -6.47 0.98
C VAL A 573 -6.42 -5.92 -0.36
N ALA A 574 -7.57 -5.24 -0.34
CA ALA A 574 -8.28 -4.82 -1.54
C ALA A 574 -7.56 -3.71 -2.34
N TYR A 575 -6.90 -2.78 -1.65
CA TYR A 575 -6.26 -1.63 -2.27
C TYR A 575 -4.74 -1.69 -2.28
N GLN A 576 -4.08 -1.45 -1.15
CA GLN A 576 -2.63 -1.48 -1.00
C GLN A 576 -2.19 -1.88 0.41
N TRP A 577 -1.05 -2.57 0.52
CA TRP A 577 -0.57 -3.07 1.80
C TRP A 577 0.10 -1.97 2.65
N LEU A 578 0.70 -0.96 1.99
CA LEU A 578 1.36 0.17 2.63
C LEU A 578 0.97 1.48 1.93
N LEU A 579 0.57 2.46 2.74
CA LEU A 579 0.42 3.85 2.34
C LEU A 579 1.33 4.72 3.20
N LEU A 580 2.22 5.47 2.56
CA LEU A 580 2.98 6.56 3.19
C LEU A 580 2.36 7.89 2.75
N ASN A 581 1.75 8.60 3.69
CA ASN A 581 1.14 9.91 3.49
C ASN A 581 1.92 10.93 4.31
N HIS A 582 2.84 11.66 3.67
CA HIS A 582 3.81 12.51 4.35
C HIS A 582 4.76 11.75 5.30
N GLY A 583 5.13 10.51 4.92
CA GLY A 583 6.07 9.68 5.67
C GLY A 583 7.52 10.17 5.54
N MET A 584 8.32 10.04 6.59
CA MET A 584 9.74 10.46 6.54
C MET A 584 10.65 9.43 7.21
N ASP A 585 11.79 9.12 6.61
CA ASP A 585 12.76 8.17 7.19
C ASP A 585 12.14 6.80 7.58
N ILE A 586 11.14 6.33 6.83
CA ILE A 586 10.47 5.05 7.09
C ILE A 586 11.21 3.93 6.35
N THR A 587 11.45 2.82 7.03
CA THR A 587 11.98 1.60 6.40
C THR A 587 10.91 0.52 6.38
N ALA A 588 10.65 -0.07 5.21
CA ALA A 588 9.76 -1.21 5.06
C ALA A 588 10.45 -2.35 4.29
N ASP A 589 10.76 -3.44 5.00
CA ASP A 589 11.48 -4.58 4.42
C ASP A 589 10.99 -5.95 4.89
N TYR A 590 11.22 -7.00 4.11
CA TYR A 590 10.87 -8.39 4.46
C TYR A 590 9.38 -8.60 4.80
N ASN A 591 8.47 -7.81 4.25
CA ASN A 591 7.02 -8.04 4.37
C ASN A 591 6.51 -8.97 3.26
N PHE A 592 5.43 -9.70 3.53
CA PHE A 592 4.83 -10.68 2.62
C PHE A 592 3.39 -10.29 2.29
N THR A 593 3.07 -10.10 1.02
CA THR A 593 1.74 -9.60 0.62
C THR A 593 1.17 -10.32 -0.59
N THR A 594 -0.13 -10.57 -0.58
CA THR A 594 -0.86 -11.01 -1.80
C THR A 594 -1.12 -9.86 -2.77
N THR A 595 -0.98 -8.61 -2.32
CA THR A 595 -1.23 -7.39 -3.09
C THR A 595 0.02 -6.51 -3.05
N PRO A 596 0.85 -6.47 -4.10
CA PRO A 596 2.15 -5.76 -4.07
C PRO A 596 2.03 -4.24 -4.05
N ARG A 597 0.83 -3.69 -4.24
CA ARG A 597 0.60 -2.24 -4.34
C ARG A 597 0.97 -1.55 -3.04
N PHE A 598 1.76 -0.50 -3.17
CA PHE A 598 2.02 0.50 -2.14
C PHE A 598 2.10 1.87 -2.82
N SER A 599 1.91 2.93 -2.04
CA SER A 599 2.17 4.29 -2.50
C SER A 599 2.91 5.09 -1.44
N ALA A 600 3.83 5.92 -1.91
CA ALA A 600 4.35 7.05 -1.16
C ALA A 600 3.84 8.30 -1.87
N GLN A 601 3.08 9.13 -1.17
CA GLN A 601 2.44 10.31 -1.74
C GLN A 601 2.78 11.57 -0.96
N PHE A 602 2.54 12.70 -1.61
CA PHE A 602 2.91 14.04 -1.15
C PHE A 602 4.39 14.12 -0.78
N ASN A 603 4.77 14.96 0.19
CA ASN A 603 6.16 15.18 0.58
C ASN A 603 6.71 14.03 1.44
N SER A 604 6.49 12.78 1.03
CA SER A 604 7.16 11.64 1.66
C SER A 604 8.65 11.64 1.24
N THR A 605 9.57 11.50 2.19
CA THR A 605 11.02 11.73 1.97
C THR A 605 11.88 10.72 2.70
N ASP A 606 12.99 10.33 2.08
CA ASP A 606 14.02 9.45 2.67
C ASP A 606 13.49 8.07 3.14
N ASP A 607 12.37 7.63 2.57
CA ASP A 607 11.80 6.30 2.83
C ASP A 607 12.48 5.19 2.01
N THR A 608 12.64 4.01 2.60
CA THR A 608 13.25 2.84 1.97
C THR A 608 12.27 1.66 1.98
N ILE A 609 11.76 1.28 0.81
CA ILE A 609 10.82 0.16 0.64
C ILE A 609 11.49 -0.91 -0.23
N THR A 610 12.05 -1.95 0.40
CA THR A 610 12.91 -2.94 -0.29
C THR A 610 12.70 -4.35 0.27
N ASN A 611 13.12 -5.39 -0.44
CA ASN A 611 13.07 -6.78 0.06
C ASN A 611 11.69 -7.29 0.52
N ASN A 612 10.59 -6.69 0.04
CA ASN A 612 9.22 -7.18 0.30
C ASN A 612 8.84 -8.22 -0.76
N THR A 613 8.17 -9.28 -0.34
CA THR A 613 7.84 -10.45 -1.16
C THR A 613 6.36 -10.48 -1.50
N THR A 614 6.05 -10.54 -2.79
CA THR A 614 4.69 -10.81 -3.27
C THR A 614 4.46 -12.31 -3.35
N VAL A 615 3.33 -12.77 -2.84
CA VAL A 615 2.89 -14.17 -2.95
C VAL A 615 1.56 -14.25 -3.72
N ASP A 616 1.30 -15.38 -4.38
CA ASP A 616 0.11 -15.60 -5.23
C ASP A 616 -1.17 -15.89 -4.43
N GLY A 617 -1.08 -16.09 -3.11
CA GLY A 617 -2.20 -16.42 -2.26
C GLY A 617 -1.86 -16.42 -0.77
N CYS A 618 -2.89 -16.34 0.07
CA CYS A 618 -2.73 -16.26 1.53
C CYS A 618 -2.10 -17.52 2.14
N GLU A 619 -2.32 -18.67 1.51
CA GLU A 619 -1.73 -19.95 1.84
C GLU A 619 -0.20 -19.99 1.70
N GLN A 620 0.38 -19.02 1.00
CA GLN A 620 1.83 -18.89 0.78
C GLN A 620 2.49 -17.90 1.73
N LEU A 621 1.72 -17.22 2.59
CA LEU A 621 2.29 -16.35 3.61
C LEU A 621 3.09 -17.19 4.62
N PRO A 622 4.22 -16.68 5.16
CA PRO A 622 5.02 -17.43 6.12
C PRO A 622 4.20 -17.81 7.35
N ALA A 623 4.07 -19.11 7.62
CA ALA A 623 3.29 -19.54 8.79
C ALA A 623 3.99 -19.18 10.10
N SER A 624 5.32 -19.06 10.10
CA SER A 624 6.07 -18.45 11.22
C SER A 624 5.63 -17.02 11.56
N ILE A 625 4.98 -16.30 10.65
CA ILE A 625 4.35 -15.00 10.94
C ILE A 625 2.87 -15.23 11.27
N VAL A 626 2.14 -15.93 10.40
CA VAL A 626 0.68 -16.10 10.53
C VAL A 626 0.28 -16.84 11.80
N ASP A 627 0.97 -17.91 12.17
CA ASP A 627 0.61 -18.78 13.30
C ASP A 627 1.06 -18.21 14.66
N ASN A 628 2.07 -17.32 14.62
CA ASN A 628 2.53 -16.57 15.78
C ASN A 628 1.69 -15.31 16.03
N ALA A 629 1.10 -14.75 14.98
CA ALA A 629 0.23 -13.59 15.10
C ALA A 629 -1.08 -13.91 15.84
N GLY A 630 -1.57 -12.94 16.59
CA GLY A 630 -2.79 -13.06 17.39
C GLY A 630 -2.57 -13.83 18.69
N LEU A 631 -3.63 -14.49 19.17
CA LEU A 631 -3.62 -15.10 20.49
C LEU A 631 -2.68 -16.31 20.57
N GLN A 632 -1.78 -16.27 21.54
CA GLN A 632 -0.96 -17.42 21.91
C GLN A 632 -1.84 -18.56 22.45
N PRO A 633 -1.38 -19.82 22.38
CA PRO A 633 -2.21 -21.00 22.70
C PRO A 633 -2.93 -20.95 24.05
N ALA A 634 -2.32 -20.36 25.09
CA ALA A 634 -2.93 -20.23 26.41
C ALA A 634 -4.17 -19.33 26.43
N TYR A 635 -4.29 -18.40 25.47
CA TYR A 635 -5.33 -17.36 25.44
C TYR A 635 -6.37 -17.56 24.34
N ARG A 636 -6.19 -18.51 23.41
CA ARG A 636 -7.14 -18.78 22.31
C ARG A 636 -8.58 -19.05 22.77
N HIS A 637 -8.76 -19.53 24.00
CA HIS A 637 -10.09 -19.76 24.61
C HIS A 637 -10.88 -18.48 24.89
N LEU A 638 -10.23 -17.31 24.83
CA LEU A 638 -10.87 -16.00 25.03
C LEU A 638 -11.64 -15.52 23.82
N ASP A 639 -11.33 -16.04 22.63
CA ASP A 639 -12.02 -15.69 21.39
C ASP A 639 -13.47 -16.18 21.47
N PRO A 640 -14.48 -15.28 21.46
CA PRO A 640 -15.88 -15.68 21.49
C PRO A 640 -16.34 -16.33 20.17
N ASP A 641 -15.61 -16.07 19.07
CA ASP A 641 -15.93 -16.56 17.73
C ASP A 641 -14.70 -17.22 17.10
N PRO A 642 -14.19 -18.33 17.69
CA PRO A 642 -13.00 -18.98 17.17
C PRO A 642 -13.26 -19.50 15.76
N GLU A 643 -12.43 -19.10 14.80
CA GLU A 643 -12.46 -19.71 13.47
C GLU A 643 -12.19 -21.22 13.64
N THR A 644 -13.12 -22.06 13.16
CA THR A 644 -13.00 -23.51 13.25
C THR A 644 -11.97 -24.00 12.25
N GLY A 645 -10.69 -24.03 12.64
CA GLY A 645 -9.59 -24.56 11.83
C GLY A 645 -9.33 -26.05 12.08
N ASP A 646 -8.89 -26.74 11.03
CA ASP A 646 -8.24 -28.06 11.13
C ASP A 646 -6.93 -27.93 11.92
N PRO A 647 -6.66 -28.75 12.94
CA PRO A 647 -5.41 -28.71 13.70
C PRO A 647 -4.28 -29.59 13.10
N THR A 648 -4.52 -30.32 12.02
CA THR A 648 -3.57 -31.27 11.45
C THR A 648 -2.67 -30.56 10.45
N ALA A 649 -1.36 -30.57 10.70
CA ALA A 649 -0.40 -30.02 9.74
C ALA A 649 -0.06 -31.02 8.62
N PRO A 650 0.27 -30.52 7.41
CA PRO A 650 0.76 -31.38 6.34
C PRO A 650 2.05 -32.14 6.70
N THR A 651 2.32 -33.24 6.00
CA THR A 651 3.62 -33.93 6.08
C THR A 651 4.75 -33.08 5.51
N ALA A 652 6.00 -33.30 5.95
CA ALA A 652 7.16 -32.60 5.38
C ALA A 652 7.31 -32.88 3.85
N PRO A 653 7.60 -31.85 3.02
CA PRO A 653 7.90 -32.05 1.60
C PRO A 653 9.15 -32.90 1.38
N GLY A 654 9.28 -33.46 0.17
CA GLY A 654 10.50 -34.17 -0.23
C GLY A 654 11.73 -33.27 -0.29
N LYS A 655 12.93 -33.87 -0.24
CA LYS A 655 14.19 -33.13 -0.41
C LYS A 655 14.19 -32.38 -1.74
N PRO A 656 14.40 -31.05 -1.76
CA PRO A 656 14.41 -30.30 -3.01
C PRO A 656 15.63 -30.65 -3.87
N GLY A 657 15.45 -30.69 -5.18
CA GLY A 657 16.51 -30.55 -6.18
C GLY A 657 16.73 -29.06 -6.49
N ALA A 658 17.97 -28.69 -6.78
CA ALA A 658 18.36 -27.31 -7.09
C ALA A 658 19.17 -27.26 -8.38
N VAL A 659 18.83 -26.33 -9.28
CA VAL A 659 19.54 -26.07 -10.54
C VAL A 659 19.91 -24.59 -10.59
N ALA A 660 21.20 -24.29 -10.72
CA ALA A 660 21.71 -22.92 -10.83
C ALA A 660 22.29 -22.70 -12.24
N GLY A 661 21.42 -22.31 -13.18
CA GLY A 661 21.80 -22.06 -14.58
C GLY A 661 22.36 -20.65 -14.84
N LEU A 662 22.03 -19.69 -13.98
CA LEU A 662 22.50 -18.30 -14.05
C LEU A 662 23.18 -17.89 -12.74
N PRO A 663 24.12 -16.92 -12.74
CA PRO A 663 24.88 -16.54 -11.55
C PRO A 663 24.04 -15.99 -10.39
N THR A 664 22.80 -15.55 -10.62
CA THR A 664 21.96 -14.87 -9.62
C THR A 664 20.61 -15.56 -9.38
N VAL A 665 20.42 -16.78 -9.91
CA VAL A 665 19.12 -17.48 -9.91
C VAL A 665 19.27 -18.97 -9.60
N VAL A 666 18.34 -19.50 -8.81
CA VAL A 666 18.18 -20.94 -8.57
C VAL A 666 16.76 -21.39 -8.86
N ASP A 667 16.63 -22.48 -9.61
CA ASP A 667 15.38 -23.22 -9.77
C ASP A 667 15.35 -24.40 -8.79
N LEU A 668 14.32 -24.45 -7.95
CA LEU A 668 14.05 -25.54 -7.02
C LEU A 668 12.84 -26.37 -7.47
N SER A 669 12.89 -27.68 -7.22
CA SER A 669 11.73 -28.57 -7.34
C SER A 669 11.76 -29.67 -6.27
N TRP A 670 10.62 -30.15 -5.81
CA TRP A 670 10.51 -31.15 -4.74
C TRP A 670 9.33 -32.10 -4.95
N ALA A 671 9.26 -33.17 -4.15
CA ALA A 671 8.08 -34.03 -4.08
C ALA A 671 7.02 -33.40 -3.15
N ALA A 672 5.75 -33.48 -3.55
CA ALA A 672 4.64 -32.90 -2.81
C ALA A 672 4.50 -33.46 -1.39
N ALA A 673 4.01 -32.63 -0.48
CA ALA A 673 3.49 -33.05 0.81
C ALA A 673 2.06 -33.61 0.67
N THR A 674 1.59 -34.32 1.70
CA THR A 674 0.21 -34.78 1.84
C THR A 674 -0.42 -34.22 3.11
N ASP A 675 -1.72 -34.01 3.06
CA ASP A 675 -2.54 -33.48 4.14
C ASP A 675 -3.98 -34.03 4.03
N ASP A 676 -4.75 -34.05 5.11
CA ASP A 676 -6.14 -34.54 5.11
C ASP A 676 -7.16 -33.55 4.53
N ASN A 677 -6.87 -32.25 4.58
CA ASN A 677 -7.65 -31.18 3.93
C ASN A 677 -6.95 -30.58 2.70
N GLY A 678 -5.75 -31.06 2.40
CA GLY A 678 -5.02 -30.81 1.16
C GLY A 678 -4.02 -29.68 1.28
N VAL A 679 -2.91 -29.82 0.57
CA VAL A 679 -1.83 -28.82 0.52
C VAL A 679 -2.20 -27.72 -0.47
N THR A 680 -2.20 -26.48 0.02
CA THR A 680 -2.57 -25.29 -0.73
C THR A 680 -1.34 -24.50 -1.21
N GLY A 681 -0.20 -24.63 -0.51
CA GLY A 681 1.04 -23.93 -0.89
C GLY A 681 2.30 -24.48 -0.24
N TYR A 682 3.44 -23.94 -0.66
CA TYR A 682 4.77 -24.23 -0.13
C TYR A 682 5.53 -22.94 0.14
N ALA A 683 6.25 -22.88 1.26
CA ALA A 683 7.18 -21.81 1.58
C ALA A 683 8.62 -22.31 1.49
N ILE A 684 9.51 -21.49 0.91
CA ILE A 684 10.90 -21.83 0.68
C ILE A 684 11.76 -20.97 1.58
N HIS A 685 12.63 -21.62 2.35
CA HIS A 685 13.43 -20.99 3.36
C HIS A 685 14.92 -21.04 3.00
N SER A 686 15.65 -19.96 3.29
CA SER A 686 17.11 -19.89 3.24
C SER A 686 17.64 -19.22 4.52
N ALA A 687 18.63 -19.83 5.17
CA ALA A 687 19.13 -19.40 6.48
C ALA A 687 18.01 -19.20 7.54
N GLY A 688 16.95 -20.01 7.47
CA GLY A 688 15.81 -19.96 8.39
C GLY A 688 14.77 -18.86 8.10
N LYS A 689 14.90 -18.12 7.00
CA LYS A 689 13.93 -17.09 6.56
C LYS A 689 13.21 -17.55 5.30
N VAL A 690 11.91 -17.29 5.18
CA VAL A 690 11.19 -17.48 3.91
C VAL A 690 11.75 -16.50 2.87
N VAL A 691 12.22 -17.02 1.75
CA VAL A 691 12.78 -16.26 0.63
C VAL A 691 11.93 -16.36 -0.63
N SER A 692 10.99 -17.31 -0.69
CA SER A 692 10.07 -17.48 -1.81
C SER A 692 8.90 -18.40 -1.42
N ALA A 693 7.87 -18.47 -2.26
CA ALA A 693 6.73 -19.37 -2.08
C ALA A 693 6.19 -19.89 -3.43
N SER A 694 5.47 -21.01 -3.42
CA SER A 694 4.89 -21.60 -4.64
C SER A 694 3.61 -22.38 -4.34
N LYS A 695 2.63 -22.36 -5.26
CA LYS A 695 1.44 -23.23 -5.19
C LYS A 695 1.76 -24.63 -5.74
N GLY A 696 2.77 -24.71 -6.60
CA GLY A 696 3.28 -25.93 -7.18
C GLY A 696 4.48 -26.47 -6.42
N THR A 697 5.03 -27.58 -6.89
CA THR A 697 6.20 -28.23 -6.29
C THR A 697 7.52 -27.77 -6.90
N SER A 698 7.57 -26.53 -7.36
CA SER A 698 8.76 -25.90 -7.92
C SER A 698 8.70 -24.38 -7.78
N VAL A 699 9.85 -23.73 -7.63
CA VAL A 699 9.96 -22.27 -7.59
C VAL A 699 11.30 -21.80 -8.16
N ARG A 700 11.33 -20.60 -8.72
CA ARG A 700 12.55 -19.88 -9.11
C ARG A 700 12.87 -18.81 -8.07
N ILE A 701 14.09 -18.79 -7.56
CA ILE A 701 14.58 -17.80 -6.59
C ILE A 701 15.59 -16.89 -7.29
N PRO A 702 15.23 -15.62 -7.57
CA PRO A 702 16.13 -14.65 -8.19
C PRO A 702 16.94 -13.85 -7.15
N ASN A 703 17.71 -12.86 -7.64
CA ASN A 703 18.42 -11.86 -6.84
C ASN A 703 19.43 -12.42 -5.83
N LEU A 704 20.00 -13.58 -6.14
CA LEU A 704 21.05 -14.20 -5.34
C LEU A 704 22.44 -13.68 -5.75
N THR A 705 23.44 -13.90 -4.90
CA THR A 705 24.82 -13.45 -5.13
C THR A 705 25.63 -14.51 -5.89
N ALA A 706 26.20 -14.12 -7.03
CA ALA A 706 27.09 -14.98 -7.83
C ALA A 706 28.24 -15.58 -7.01
N GLY A 707 28.56 -16.85 -7.27
CA GLY A 707 29.58 -17.62 -6.53
C GLY A 707 29.20 -17.98 -5.08
N ALA A 708 28.12 -17.45 -4.52
CA ALA A 708 27.70 -17.75 -3.16
C ALA A 708 27.01 -19.12 -3.07
N SER A 709 27.08 -19.74 -1.89
CA SER A 709 26.36 -20.97 -1.59
C SER A 709 25.14 -20.70 -0.73
N TYR A 710 24.00 -21.25 -1.14
CA TYR A 710 22.73 -21.14 -0.45
C TYR A 710 22.25 -22.50 -0.01
N THR A 711 21.61 -22.56 1.16
CA THR A 711 20.97 -23.78 1.67
C THR A 711 19.48 -23.53 1.79
N PHE A 712 18.70 -24.33 1.09
CA PHE A 712 17.25 -24.20 1.01
C PHE A 712 16.54 -25.37 1.70
N THR A 713 15.44 -25.06 2.39
CA THR A 713 14.43 -26.02 2.86
C THR A 713 13.05 -25.59 2.40
N VAL A 714 12.10 -26.51 2.37
CA VAL A 714 10.73 -26.24 1.92
C VAL A 714 9.75 -26.78 2.95
N THR A 715 8.73 -26.00 3.28
CA THR A 715 7.58 -26.39 4.10
C THR A 715 6.31 -26.37 3.25
N ALA A 716 5.28 -27.12 3.64
CA ALA A 716 3.97 -27.13 3.01
C ALA A 716 2.92 -26.52 3.94
N ARG A 717 1.87 -25.94 3.35
CA ARG A 717 0.74 -25.35 4.07
C ARG A 717 -0.59 -25.88 3.57
N ASP A 718 -1.57 -26.00 4.44
CA ASP A 718 -2.95 -26.36 4.11
C ASP A 718 -3.88 -25.12 4.05
N ALA A 719 -5.18 -25.36 3.85
CA ALA A 719 -6.20 -24.31 3.80
C ALA A 719 -6.53 -23.71 5.18
N ALA A 720 -6.23 -24.42 6.27
CA ALA A 720 -6.42 -23.95 7.64
C ALA A 720 -5.21 -23.12 8.13
N GLY A 721 -4.12 -23.12 7.38
CA GLY A 721 -2.90 -22.37 7.66
C GLY A 721 -1.83 -23.18 8.40
N ASN A 722 -2.02 -24.48 8.65
CA ASN A 722 -1.00 -25.25 9.36
C ASN A 722 0.23 -25.48 8.47
N GLU A 723 1.42 -25.37 9.05
CA GLU A 723 2.69 -25.59 8.35
C GLU A 723 3.34 -26.93 8.73
N SER A 724 3.85 -27.65 7.72
CA SER A 724 4.57 -28.90 7.90
C SER A 724 5.95 -28.69 8.56
N PRO A 725 6.58 -29.76 9.10
CA PRO A 725 8.02 -29.75 9.31
C PRO A 725 8.79 -29.46 8.00
N PRO A 726 10.00 -28.86 8.05
CA PRO A 726 10.78 -28.57 6.86
C PRO A 726 11.29 -29.84 6.17
N SER A 727 11.41 -29.79 4.86
CA SER A 727 12.09 -30.82 4.06
C SER A 727 13.58 -30.92 4.42
N PRO A 728 14.24 -32.04 4.08
CA PRO A 728 15.70 -32.12 4.17
C PRO A 728 16.37 -31.02 3.33
N PRO A 729 17.43 -30.36 3.82
CA PRO A 729 18.03 -29.24 3.12
C PRO A 729 18.73 -29.64 1.83
N VAL A 730 18.75 -28.71 0.86
CA VAL A 730 19.60 -28.75 -0.33
C VAL A 730 20.56 -27.57 -0.32
N THR A 731 21.84 -27.82 -0.61
CA THR A 731 22.83 -26.76 -0.78
C THR A 731 23.21 -26.66 -2.26
N VAL A 732 23.23 -25.45 -2.77
CA VAL A 732 23.64 -25.14 -4.15
C VAL A 732 24.61 -23.97 -4.13
N THR A 733 25.66 -24.06 -4.94
CA THR A 733 26.62 -22.97 -5.18
C THR A 733 26.29 -22.36 -6.53
N LEU A 734 26.09 -21.05 -6.58
CA LEU A 734 25.82 -20.36 -7.84
C LEU A 734 27.07 -20.32 -8.70
N PRO A 735 26.92 -20.36 -10.04
CA PRO A 735 28.01 -20.06 -10.94
C PRO A 735 28.65 -18.71 -10.60
N ASP A 736 29.96 -18.62 -10.75
CA ASP A 736 30.62 -17.33 -10.83
C ASP A 736 30.24 -16.64 -12.14
N GLY A 737 30.09 -15.32 -12.12
CA GLY A 737 29.78 -14.55 -13.33
C GLY A 737 29.42 -13.12 -13.00
N ALA A 738 30.02 -12.17 -13.72
CA ALA A 738 29.62 -10.77 -13.68
C ALA A 738 28.66 -10.49 -14.83
N ASP A 739 27.76 -9.53 -14.64
CA ASP A 739 26.97 -8.99 -15.74
C ASP A 739 27.88 -8.28 -16.75
N LEU A 740 27.95 -8.84 -17.94
CA LEU A 740 28.77 -8.37 -19.05
C LEU A 740 28.21 -7.10 -19.69
N ALA A 741 26.92 -6.83 -19.54
CA ALA A 741 26.24 -5.66 -20.10
C ALA A 741 26.36 -4.42 -19.20
N LEU A 742 26.64 -4.61 -17.90
CA LEU A 742 26.71 -3.54 -16.91
C LEU A 742 27.62 -2.38 -17.36
N ARG A 743 27.01 -1.21 -17.50
CA ARG A 743 27.60 0.08 -17.91
C ARG A 743 28.32 0.05 -19.25
N LYS A 744 27.90 -0.85 -20.14
CA LYS A 744 28.42 -0.93 -21.49
C LYS A 744 27.77 0.10 -22.42
N PRO A 745 28.42 0.42 -23.56
CA PRO A 745 27.80 1.25 -24.59
C PRO A 745 26.51 0.61 -25.12
N VAL A 746 25.46 1.41 -25.22
CA VAL A 746 24.15 1.00 -25.70
C VAL A 746 23.74 1.86 -26.90
N THR A 747 23.21 1.21 -27.94
CA THR A 747 22.47 1.85 -29.04
C THR A 747 21.03 1.37 -29.04
N VAL A 748 20.09 2.22 -29.45
CA VAL A 748 18.65 1.92 -29.44
C VAL A 748 17.98 2.37 -30.72
N SER A 749 16.78 1.86 -30.99
CA SER A 749 15.92 2.36 -32.07
C SER A 749 15.42 3.79 -31.82
N SER A 750 15.12 4.12 -30.57
CA SER A 750 14.63 5.43 -30.12
C SER A 750 14.63 5.50 -28.59
N TYR A 751 14.44 6.69 -28.02
CA TYR A 751 14.12 6.84 -26.60
C TYR A 751 13.37 8.16 -26.34
N SER A 752 12.77 8.29 -25.16
CA SER A 752 12.21 9.56 -24.64
C SER A 752 12.83 9.92 -23.30
N GLU A 753 13.31 11.16 -23.16
CA GLU A 753 13.84 11.67 -21.88
C GLU A 753 12.77 11.62 -20.76
N PRO A 754 13.14 11.27 -19.51
CA PRO A 754 14.50 10.99 -19.03
C PRO A 754 14.99 9.54 -19.22
N ASN A 755 14.26 8.69 -19.94
CA ASN A 755 14.49 7.23 -20.04
C ASN A 755 15.57 6.86 -21.08
N THR A 756 16.80 7.33 -20.86
CA THR A 756 17.91 7.17 -21.80
C THR A 756 18.40 5.72 -21.93
N PRO A 757 19.10 5.34 -23.03
CA PRO A 757 19.52 3.97 -23.28
C PRO A 757 20.42 3.33 -22.22
N ALA A 758 21.27 4.14 -21.57
CA ALA A 758 22.23 3.65 -20.57
C ALA A 758 21.54 3.14 -19.30
N LEU A 759 20.30 3.55 -19.06
CA LEU A 759 19.53 3.18 -17.86
C LEU A 759 19.03 1.73 -17.88
N ALA A 760 19.11 1.04 -19.02
CA ALA A 760 18.78 -0.39 -19.08
C ALA A 760 19.98 -1.31 -18.81
N VAL A 761 21.14 -0.74 -18.46
CA VAL A 761 22.38 -1.48 -18.14
C VAL A 761 23.14 -0.84 -16.98
N ASP A 762 22.48 -0.10 -16.09
CA ASP A 762 23.15 0.65 -15.02
C ASP A 762 23.20 -0.07 -13.67
N GLY A 763 22.46 -1.17 -13.51
CA GLY A 763 22.31 -1.95 -12.29
C GLY A 763 21.24 -1.40 -11.33
N ASP A 764 20.41 -0.44 -11.76
CA ASP A 764 19.40 0.21 -10.94
C ASP A 764 17.98 -0.06 -11.47
N LEU A 765 17.23 -0.91 -10.75
CA LEU A 765 15.85 -1.27 -11.12
C LEU A 765 14.82 -0.15 -10.91
N SER A 766 15.23 1.03 -10.45
CA SER A 766 14.36 2.22 -10.37
C SER A 766 14.42 3.08 -11.63
N THR A 767 15.42 2.88 -12.48
CA THR A 767 15.65 3.60 -13.74
C THR A 767 15.50 2.68 -14.94
N ARG A 768 15.11 3.22 -16.11
CA ARG A 768 14.81 2.39 -17.28
C ARG A 768 15.12 3.09 -18.59
N TRP A 769 15.40 2.29 -19.62
CA TRP A 769 15.21 2.74 -20.99
C TRP A 769 13.73 2.60 -21.38
N ALA A 770 13.22 3.58 -22.10
CA ALA A 770 11.91 3.50 -22.74
C ALA A 770 12.01 4.06 -24.15
N GLN A 771 11.38 3.38 -25.11
CA GLN A 771 11.32 3.85 -26.48
C GLN A 771 10.65 5.24 -26.60
N GLY A 772 10.85 5.90 -27.74
CA GLY A 772 10.23 7.21 -28.00
C GLY A 772 8.69 7.14 -27.97
N LEU A 773 8.06 8.14 -27.35
CA LEU A 773 6.61 8.20 -27.20
C LEU A 773 5.89 8.18 -28.56
N GLY A 774 4.90 7.29 -28.69
CA GLY A 774 4.06 7.17 -29.89
C GLY A 774 4.70 6.43 -31.07
N LEU A 775 5.93 5.92 -30.91
CA LEU A 775 6.57 5.09 -31.92
C LEU A 775 6.06 3.63 -31.85
N PRO A 776 5.93 2.93 -32.99
CA PRO A 776 5.48 1.54 -33.01
C PRO A 776 6.62 0.58 -32.66
N ASP A 777 6.27 -0.61 -32.20
CA ASP A 777 7.18 -1.75 -32.25
C ASP A 777 7.34 -2.24 -33.72
N PRO A 778 8.49 -2.81 -34.11
CA PRO A 778 9.56 -3.24 -33.24
C PRO A 778 10.46 -2.10 -32.73
N SER A 779 10.68 -2.10 -31.42
CA SER A 779 11.72 -1.31 -30.77
C SER A 779 12.88 -2.22 -30.38
N TRP A 780 14.10 -1.68 -30.33
CA TRP A 780 15.27 -2.49 -29.99
C TRP A 780 16.28 -1.72 -29.17
N ILE A 781 17.00 -2.47 -28.33
CA ILE A 781 18.16 -2.04 -27.56
C ILE A 781 19.30 -3.01 -27.84
N GLN A 782 20.48 -2.48 -28.12
CA GLN A 782 21.69 -3.22 -28.44
C GLN A 782 22.83 -2.81 -27.52
N VAL A 783 23.48 -3.79 -26.90
CA VAL A 783 24.61 -3.60 -26.00
C VAL A 783 25.88 -4.09 -26.68
N ASP A 784 26.95 -3.28 -26.65
CA ASP A 784 28.30 -3.68 -27.03
C ASP A 784 29.07 -4.14 -25.78
N LEU A 785 29.28 -5.45 -25.62
CA LEU A 785 29.98 -6.03 -24.48
C LEU A 785 31.47 -5.65 -24.42
N GLY A 786 32.03 -5.13 -25.53
CA GLY A 786 33.40 -4.64 -25.66
C GLY A 786 34.46 -5.71 -25.98
N ALA A 787 34.09 -7.00 -25.99
CA ALA A 787 34.91 -8.14 -26.39
C ALA A 787 34.01 -9.30 -26.86
N GLN A 788 34.59 -10.37 -27.41
CA GLN A 788 33.86 -11.58 -27.78
C GLN A 788 33.64 -12.47 -26.54
N TYR A 789 32.44 -13.03 -26.41
CA TYR A 789 32.07 -13.94 -25.32
C TYR A 789 31.31 -15.16 -25.84
N ASP A 790 31.45 -16.26 -25.10
CA ASP A 790 30.51 -17.38 -25.12
C ASP A 790 29.34 -17.02 -24.20
N VAL A 791 28.26 -16.50 -24.78
CA VAL A 791 27.08 -16.04 -24.04
C VAL A 791 26.28 -17.26 -23.59
N THR A 792 26.14 -17.43 -22.28
CA THR A 792 25.46 -18.56 -21.65
C THR A 792 24.01 -18.24 -21.27
N GLY A 793 23.66 -16.95 -21.17
CA GLY A 793 22.30 -16.53 -20.87
C GLY A 793 22.17 -15.04 -20.62
N ALA A 794 20.93 -14.61 -20.39
CA ALA A 794 20.58 -13.22 -20.13
C ALA A 794 19.36 -13.13 -19.21
N ILE A 795 19.22 -11.99 -18.52
CA ILE A 795 18.05 -11.64 -17.72
C ILE A 795 17.52 -10.31 -18.24
N THR A 796 16.27 -10.27 -18.66
CA THR A 796 15.60 -9.05 -19.11
C THR A 796 14.50 -8.68 -18.13
N THR A 797 14.60 -7.50 -17.51
CA THR A 797 13.59 -6.97 -16.58
C THR A 797 12.81 -5.84 -17.25
N PHE A 798 11.57 -6.12 -17.64
CA PHE A 798 10.68 -5.15 -18.29
C PHE A 798 10.04 -4.18 -17.30
N GLU A 799 9.50 -3.06 -17.78
CA GLU A 799 8.73 -2.14 -16.93
C GLU A 799 7.51 -2.81 -16.29
N LYS A 800 6.80 -3.64 -17.07
CA LYS A 800 5.56 -4.30 -16.64
C LYS A 800 5.75 -5.79 -16.50
N ALA A 801 4.96 -6.38 -15.60
CA ALA A 801 4.95 -7.81 -15.37
C ALA A 801 4.44 -8.63 -16.58
N SER A 802 3.70 -8.04 -17.52
CA SER A 802 3.18 -8.77 -18.67
C SER A 802 2.94 -7.87 -19.88
N GLY A 803 2.84 -8.48 -21.06
CA GLY A 803 2.39 -7.79 -22.28
C GLY A 803 3.50 -7.38 -23.24
N TYR A 804 4.70 -7.94 -23.11
CA TYR A 804 5.79 -7.79 -24.09
C TYR A 804 5.95 -9.07 -24.91
N LYS A 805 6.26 -8.91 -26.20
CA LYS A 805 6.77 -9.95 -27.09
C LYS A 805 8.15 -9.54 -27.55
N TYR A 806 9.13 -10.42 -27.45
CA TYR A 806 10.50 -10.05 -27.75
C TYR A 806 11.32 -11.19 -28.34
N ARG A 807 12.45 -10.81 -28.94
CA ARG A 807 13.50 -11.69 -29.44
C ARG A 807 14.83 -11.19 -28.92
N LEU A 808 15.65 -12.09 -28.38
CA LEU A 808 16.98 -11.79 -27.89
C LEU A 808 18.01 -12.45 -28.80
N GLU A 809 18.96 -11.67 -29.31
CA GLU A 809 19.91 -12.11 -30.31
C GLU A 809 21.33 -11.68 -29.94
N VAL A 810 22.31 -12.47 -30.36
CA VAL A 810 23.73 -12.23 -30.12
C VAL A 810 24.48 -12.24 -31.45
N SER A 811 25.43 -11.33 -31.61
CA SER A 811 26.21 -11.19 -32.83
C SER A 811 27.69 -10.96 -32.55
N PRO A 812 28.61 -11.60 -33.30
CA PRO A 812 30.02 -11.25 -33.26
C PRO A 812 30.34 -9.92 -33.95
N ASP A 813 29.52 -9.46 -34.90
CA ASP A 813 29.90 -8.39 -35.85
C ASP A 813 28.85 -7.30 -36.15
N GLU A 814 27.70 -7.32 -35.47
CA GLU A 814 26.50 -6.49 -35.70
C GLU A 814 25.75 -6.80 -37.02
N ALA A 815 26.25 -7.71 -37.86
CA ALA A 815 25.62 -8.08 -39.14
C ALA A 815 24.95 -9.46 -39.07
N HIS A 816 25.63 -10.44 -38.48
CA HIS A 816 25.16 -11.82 -38.37
C HIS A 816 24.65 -12.09 -36.95
N TRP A 817 23.35 -12.38 -36.81
CA TRP A 817 22.70 -12.54 -35.51
C TRP A 817 22.26 -13.99 -35.27
N THR A 818 22.58 -14.51 -34.10
CA THR A 818 22.12 -15.80 -33.59
C THR A 818 21.07 -15.57 -32.52
N VAL A 819 19.91 -16.22 -32.63
CA VAL A 819 18.85 -16.13 -31.61
C VAL A 819 19.31 -16.85 -30.34
N LEU A 820 19.33 -16.12 -29.23
CA LEU A 820 19.49 -16.67 -27.88
C LEU A 820 18.13 -17.07 -27.30
N ASP A 821 17.09 -16.28 -27.55
CA ASP A 821 15.72 -16.55 -27.10
C ASP A 821 14.67 -15.92 -28.03
N ASP A 822 13.54 -16.61 -28.24
CA ASP A 822 12.43 -16.17 -29.08
C ASP A 822 11.08 -16.27 -28.34
N HIS A 823 10.66 -15.14 -27.78
CA HIS A 823 9.38 -14.95 -27.10
C HIS A 823 8.37 -14.18 -27.98
N THR A 824 8.46 -14.30 -29.31
CA THR A 824 7.53 -13.58 -30.20
C THR A 824 6.14 -14.23 -30.32
N GLY A 825 5.99 -15.47 -29.85
CA GLY A 825 4.75 -16.26 -29.95
C GLY A 825 3.66 -15.90 -28.93
N GLY A 826 3.98 -15.21 -27.84
CA GLY A 826 3.03 -14.89 -26.77
C GLY A 826 3.56 -13.80 -25.84
N ASP A 827 2.67 -13.14 -25.12
CA ASP A 827 3.03 -12.06 -24.20
C ASP A 827 3.77 -12.61 -22.96
N THR A 828 4.74 -11.86 -22.45
CA THR A 828 5.34 -12.12 -21.13
C THR A 828 4.29 -12.16 -20.04
N THR A 829 4.55 -12.95 -18.99
CA THR A 829 3.69 -13.07 -17.79
C THR A 829 4.41 -12.75 -16.49
N ALA A 830 5.72 -12.49 -16.56
CA ALA A 830 6.52 -11.98 -15.45
C ALA A 830 7.38 -10.79 -15.89
N GLN A 831 7.75 -9.94 -14.94
CA GLN A 831 8.56 -8.73 -15.16
C GLN A 831 9.99 -9.08 -15.57
N ALA A 832 10.64 -9.98 -14.80
CA ALA A 832 11.94 -10.54 -15.13
C ALA A 832 11.77 -11.82 -15.95
N ASN A 833 12.47 -11.89 -17.08
CA ASN A 833 12.48 -13.04 -17.98
C ASN A 833 13.91 -13.55 -18.10
N TYR A 834 14.08 -14.88 -18.11
CA TYR A 834 15.37 -15.54 -17.98
C TYR A 834 15.62 -16.40 -19.20
N SER A 835 16.64 -16.04 -19.97
CA SER A 835 17.04 -16.74 -21.18
C SER A 835 18.32 -17.52 -20.92
N LEU A 836 18.31 -18.81 -21.25
CA LEU A 836 19.49 -19.68 -21.17
C LEU A 836 19.85 -20.14 -22.59
N ALA A 837 21.15 -20.20 -22.87
CA ALA A 837 21.62 -20.71 -24.15
C ALA A 837 21.50 -22.24 -24.18
N ASP A 838 20.83 -22.78 -25.19
CA ASP A 838 20.75 -24.24 -25.43
C ASP A 838 22.04 -24.82 -26.07
N LYS A 839 22.96 -23.96 -26.56
CA LYS A 839 24.24 -24.29 -27.24
C LYS A 839 25.18 -23.07 -27.27
N ASP A 840 26.41 -23.23 -27.75
CA ASP A 840 27.42 -22.16 -27.84
C ASP A 840 26.94 -20.96 -28.69
N VAL A 841 26.56 -19.86 -28.03
CA VAL A 841 26.15 -18.59 -28.66
C VAL A 841 27.29 -17.59 -28.51
N HIS A 842 28.03 -17.37 -29.59
CA HIS A 842 29.20 -16.47 -29.58
C HIS A 842 28.83 -15.06 -30.02
N GLY A 843 29.32 -14.06 -29.30
CA GLY A 843 29.29 -12.70 -29.81
C GLY A 843 29.77 -11.62 -28.87
N ARG A 844 29.86 -10.41 -29.42
CA ARG A 844 30.20 -9.16 -28.74
C ARG A 844 28.97 -8.27 -28.54
N TYR A 845 27.98 -8.39 -29.41
CA TYR A 845 26.80 -7.54 -29.41
C TYR A 845 25.58 -8.36 -29.01
N VAL A 846 24.78 -7.83 -28.10
CA VAL A 846 23.50 -8.45 -27.71
C VAL A 846 22.38 -7.47 -28.01
N ARG A 847 21.34 -7.93 -28.71
CA ARG A 847 20.19 -7.12 -29.10
C ARG A 847 18.90 -7.74 -28.58
N LEU A 848 18.18 -6.96 -27.79
CA LEU A 848 16.79 -7.24 -27.43
C LEU A 848 15.89 -6.47 -28.40
N THR A 849 15.08 -7.18 -29.16
CA THR A 849 14.06 -6.62 -30.05
C THR A 849 12.68 -6.87 -29.45
N VAL A 850 12.01 -5.83 -28.99
CA VAL A 850 10.60 -5.88 -28.58
C VAL A 850 9.77 -5.82 -29.85
N THR A 851 9.13 -6.93 -30.21
CA THR A 851 8.34 -7.07 -31.44
C THR A 851 6.87 -6.69 -31.25
N GLY A 852 6.44 -6.53 -30.01
CA GLY A 852 5.10 -6.06 -29.67
C GLY A 852 4.97 -5.77 -28.18
N SER A 853 4.14 -4.80 -27.85
CA SER A 853 3.83 -4.42 -26.49
C SER A 853 2.35 -4.03 -26.37
N SER A 854 1.78 -4.23 -25.19
CA SER A 854 0.39 -3.85 -24.88
C SER A 854 0.23 -2.36 -24.48
N SER A 855 1.29 -1.55 -24.61
CA SER A 855 1.28 -0.14 -24.20
C SER A 855 2.21 0.75 -25.05
N ASN A 856 2.89 1.74 -24.46
CA ASN A 856 3.72 2.73 -25.18
C ASN A 856 5.08 2.17 -25.63
N GLY A 857 5.13 0.91 -26.09
CA GLY A 857 6.31 0.21 -26.63
C GLY A 857 7.29 -0.38 -25.62
N GLY A 858 8.48 -0.73 -26.12
CA GLY A 858 9.59 -1.29 -25.36
C GLY A 858 10.05 -0.42 -24.19
N SER A 859 10.12 -1.03 -23.00
CA SER A 859 10.54 -0.37 -21.76
C SER A 859 11.18 -1.40 -20.83
N VAL A 860 12.44 -1.17 -20.46
CA VAL A 860 13.32 -2.15 -19.80
C VAL A 860 14.06 -1.47 -18.66
N TYR A 861 13.87 -1.99 -17.44
CA TYR A 861 14.64 -1.61 -16.26
C TYR A 861 16.08 -2.12 -16.34
N GLU A 862 16.29 -3.36 -16.78
CA GLU A 862 17.63 -3.94 -16.82
C GLU A 862 17.76 -5.06 -17.87
N LEU A 863 18.91 -5.13 -18.55
CA LEU A 863 19.31 -6.19 -19.48
C LEU A 863 20.69 -6.72 -19.09
N GLN A 864 20.68 -7.83 -18.36
CA GLN A 864 21.90 -8.49 -17.88
C GLN A 864 22.34 -9.57 -18.86
N VAL A 865 23.63 -9.66 -19.14
CA VAL A 865 24.21 -10.68 -20.04
C VAL A 865 25.29 -11.45 -19.32
N TYR A 866 25.28 -12.78 -19.44
CA TYR A 866 26.25 -13.67 -18.79
C TYR A 866 26.95 -14.56 -19.82
N GLY A 867 28.23 -14.81 -19.60
CA GLY A 867 29.05 -15.62 -20.47
C GLY A 867 30.52 -15.65 -20.05
N THR A 868 31.33 -16.40 -20.77
CA THR A 868 32.79 -16.45 -20.57
C THR A 868 33.53 -15.72 -21.69
N PRO A 869 34.63 -15.00 -21.39
CA PRO A 869 35.43 -14.37 -22.43
C PRO A 869 35.93 -15.40 -23.44
N LEU A 870 35.70 -15.14 -24.73
CA LEU A 870 36.33 -15.89 -25.80
C LEU A 870 37.73 -15.32 -26.04
N ALA A 871 38.72 -16.17 -26.29
CA ALA A 871 40.05 -15.69 -26.63
C ALA A 871 39.98 -14.79 -27.88
N PRO A 872 40.68 -13.63 -27.91
CA PRO A 872 40.76 -12.82 -29.13
C PRO A 872 41.25 -13.71 -30.28
N GLY A 873 40.66 -13.55 -31.46
CA GLY A 873 41.17 -14.21 -32.66
C GLY A 873 42.63 -13.81 -32.92
N ASP A 874 43.41 -14.70 -33.55
CA ASP A 874 44.82 -14.46 -33.90
C ASP A 874 44.99 -13.42 -35.03
N ASP A 875 43.88 -12.96 -35.62
CA ASP A 875 43.87 -11.98 -36.69
C ASP A 875 43.86 -10.53 -36.16
N HIS A 876 44.88 -9.79 -36.52
CA HIS A 876 45.09 -8.39 -36.16
C HIS A 876 45.30 -7.51 -37.39
N THR A 877 45.13 -8.07 -38.59
CA THR A 877 45.28 -7.33 -39.85
C THR A 877 43.94 -6.68 -40.16
N ALA A 878 43.92 -5.37 -40.38
CA ALA A 878 42.70 -4.71 -40.81
C ALA A 878 42.50 -4.87 -42.33
N PRO A 879 41.25 -4.95 -42.80
CA PRO A 879 40.94 -4.85 -44.21
C PRO A 879 41.50 -3.57 -44.85
N ASP A 880 41.74 -3.63 -46.16
CA ASP A 880 42.04 -2.42 -46.91
C ASP A 880 40.85 -1.44 -46.86
N ALA A 881 41.13 -0.14 -46.91
CA ALA A 881 40.07 0.87 -46.97
C ALA A 881 39.23 0.65 -48.24
N PRO A 882 37.88 0.62 -48.13
CA PRO A 882 37.03 0.50 -49.30
C PRO A 882 37.33 1.63 -50.30
N ALA A 883 37.15 1.32 -51.59
CA ALA A 883 37.20 2.37 -52.61
C ALA A 883 36.10 3.42 -52.36
N SER A 884 36.28 4.61 -52.95
CA SER A 884 35.30 5.71 -52.82
C SER A 884 33.89 5.20 -53.14
N PRO A 885 32.89 5.43 -52.27
CA PRO A 885 31.54 4.99 -52.55
C PRO A 885 30.97 5.76 -53.76
N THR A 886 30.02 5.15 -54.45
CA THR A 886 29.13 5.83 -55.39
C THR A 886 27.81 6.10 -54.69
N VAL A 887 27.37 7.35 -54.69
CA VAL A 887 26.04 7.73 -54.17
C VAL A 887 25.15 8.13 -55.32
N THR A 888 24.05 7.41 -55.46
CA THR A 888 23.03 7.68 -56.48
C THR A 888 21.78 8.17 -55.77
N PRO A 889 21.44 9.48 -55.88
CA PRO A 889 20.13 9.96 -55.46
C PRO A 889 19.06 9.19 -56.22
N LEU A 890 18.14 8.56 -55.47
CA LEU A 890 16.98 7.88 -56.03
C LEU A 890 15.77 8.83 -56.02
N LEU A 891 15.66 9.65 -54.97
CA LEU A 891 14.65 10.70 -54.77
C LEU A 891 15.28 11.86 -53.97
N PRO A 892 14.63 13.04 -53.88
CA PRO A 892 15.14 14.16 -53.08
C PRO A 892 15.48 13.85 -51.62
N SER A 893 14.85 12.82 -51.02
CA SER A 893 15.07 12.39 -49.63
C SER A 893 15.65 10.97 -49.47
N LEU A 894 16.05 10.31 -50.57
CA LEU A 894 16.53 8.93 -50.57
C LEU A 894 17.71 8.76 -51.53
N ALA A 895 18.81 8.20 -51.04
CA ALA A 895 19.97 7.84 -51.86
C ALA A 895 20.37 6.37 -51.68
N GLN A 896 20.96 5.79 -52.71
CA GLN A 896 21.67 4.51 -52.62
C GLN A 896 23.17 4.77 -52.57
N VAL A 897 23.81 4.31 -51.51
CA VAL A 897 25.26 4.33 -51.34
C VAL A 897 25.76 2.92 -51.68
N SER A 898 26.66 2.79 -52.66
CA SER A 898 27.25 1.52 -53.04
C SER A 898 28.77 1.62 -53.10
N TRP A 899 29.47 0.53 -52.81
CA TRP A 899 30.94 0.47 -52.88
C TRP A 899 31.38 -0.91 -53.40
N PRO A 900 32.59 -1.05 -53.95
CA PRO A 900 33.18 -2.36 -54.18
C PRO A 900 33.53 -3.05 -52.86
N ALA A 901 33.50 -4.38 -52.83
CA ALA A 901 33.99 -5.13 -51.68
C ALA A 901 35.48 -4.81 -51.43
N ALA A 902 35.85 -4.58 -50.18
CA ALA A 902 37.24 -4.38 -49.82
C ALA A 902 37.97 -5.74 -49.72
N PRO A 903 39.22 -5.84 -50.18
CA PRO A 903 40.04 -7.02 -49.98
C PRO A 903 40.55 -7.09 -48.54
N ASP A 904 40.73 -8.31 -48.05
CA ASP A 904 41.25 -8.64 -46.72
C ASP A 904 41.86 -10.06 -46.77
N ASP A 905 42.75 -10.40 -45.83
CA ASP A 905 43.40 -11.71 -45.79
C ASP A 905 42.54 -12.83 -45.19
N GLN A 906 41.55 -12.50 -44.35
CA GLN A 906 40.54 -13.44 -43.83
C GLN A 906 39.12 -13.16 -44.33
N GLY A 907 38.91 -12.02 -44.98
CA GLY A 907 37.67 -11.60 -45.63
C GLY A 907 36.86 -10.61 -44.80
N VAL A 908 36.22 -9.67 -45.49
CA VAL A 908 35.35 -8.65 -44.88
C VAL A 908 33.99 -9.26 -44.56
N THR A 909 33.55 -9.16 -43.31
CA THR A 909 32.25 -9.67 -42.82
C THR A 909 31.20 -8.59 -42.69
N SER A 910 31.60 -7.32 -42.52
CA SER A 910 30.67 -6.19 -42.43
C SER A 910 31.27 -4.86 -42.85
N TYR A 911 30.40 -3.90 -43.14
CA TYR A 911 30.72 -2.52 -43.49
C TYR A 911 29.95 -1.57 -42.58
N ALA A 912 30.66 -0.64 -41.92
CA ALA A 912 30.07 0.47 -41.21
C ALA A 912 29.96 1.68 -42.14
N VAL A 913 28.74 2.19 -42.32
CA VAL A 913 28.46 3.34 -43.21
C VAL A 913 28.25 4.59 -42.38
N TYR A 914 28.90 5.69 -42.78
CA TYR A 914 28.84 6.96 -42.10
C TYR A 914 28.25 8.04 -43.01
N ARG A 915 27.45 8.94 -42.42
CA ARG A 915 26.92 10.16 -43.02
C ARG A 915 27.38 11.34 -42.19
N ASP A 916 28.10 12.28 -42.81
CA ASP A 916 28.65 13.48 -42.16
C ASP A 916 29.47 13.16 -40.88
N GLY A 917 30.15 12.00 -40.87
CA GLY A 917 30.94 11.51 -39.73
C GLY A 917 30.16 10.73 -38.67
N GLU A 918 28.83 10.65 -38.78
CA GLU A 918 27.97 9.85 -37.90
C GLU A 918 27.74 8.45 -38.48
N ARG A 919 27.91 7.38 -37.69
CA ARG A 919 27.65 6.00 -38.12
C ARG A 919 26.14 5.78 -38.24
N ILE A 920 25.64 5.50 -39.44
CA ILE A 920 24.20 5.34 -39.71
C ILE A 920 23.75 3.89 -39.86
N ALA A 921 24.65 2.96 -40.19
CA ALA A 921 24.33 1.54 -40.31
C ALA A 921 25.57 0.65 -40.29
N VAL A 922 25.35 -0.64 -40.04
CA VAL A 922 26.27 -1.74 -40.33
C VAL A 922 25.55 -2.72 -41.26
N THR A 923 26.24 -3.20 -42.31
CA THR A 923 25.68 -4.20 -43.24
C THR A 923 26.76 -5.12 -43.79
N ASP A 924 26.42 -6.36 -44.11
CA ASP A 924 27.24 -7.32 -44.85
C ASP A 924 27.22 -7.06 -46.37
N ALA A 925 26.26 -6.27 -46.86
CA ALA A 925 26.12 -5.90 -48.25
C ALA A 925 27.06 -4.75 -48.64
N THR A 926 27.41 -4.68 -49.91
CA THR A 926 28.21 -3.57 -50.46
C THR A 926 27.33 -2.43 -51.00
N ARG A 927 26.10 -2.32 -50.49
CA ARG A 927 25.13 -1.29 -50.84
C ARG A 927 24.19 -1.02 -49.66
N LEU A 928 23.83 0.24 -49.46
CA LEU A 928 22.88 0.69 -48.43
C LEU A 928 21.95 1.76 -49.01
N ARG A 929 20.65 1.63 -48.75
CA ARG A 929 19.67 2.72 -49.00
C ARG A 929 19.61 3.61 -47.76
N VAL A 930 19.81 4.91 -47.96
CA VAL A 930 19.80 5.93 -46.90
C VAL A 930 18.62 6.86 -47.13
N SER A 931 17.58 6.72 -46.32
CA SER A 931 16.36 7.53 -46.32
C SER A 931 16.45 8.72 -45.35
N GLY A 932 15.44 9.59 -45.35
CA GLY A 932 15.36 10.75 -44.44
C GLY A 932 16.39 11.84 -44.73
N LEU A 933 16.91 11.89 -45.96
CA LEU A 933 17.80 12.96 -46.40
C LEU A 933 16.99 14.24 -46.69
N THR A 934 17.63 15.38 -46.55
CA THR A 934 16.99 16.68 -46.80
C THR A 934 17.19 17.07 -48.26
N PRO A 935 16.12 17.37 -49.02
CA PRO A 935 16.23 17.86 -50.40
C PRO A 935 17.14 19.08 -50.52
N GLY A 936 17.94 19.15 -51.58
CA GLY A 936 18.89 20.25 -51.84
C GLY A 936 20.09 20.33 -50.89
N LYS A 937 20.16 19.49 -49.85
CA LYS A 937 21.29 19.46 -48.90
C LYS A 937 22.40 18.54 -49.43
N GLU A 938 23.64 18.97 -49.22
CA GLU A 938 24.83 18.14 -49.45
C GLU A 938 25.07 17.22 -48.24
N TYR A 939 25.38 15.95 -48.53
CA TYR A 939 25.75 14.93 -47.54
C TYR A 939 27.07 14.29 -47.93
N GLY A 940 27.95 14.06 -46.97
CA GLY A 940 29.19 13.28 -47.13
C GLY A 940 29.03 11.85 -46.65
N PHE A 941 29.44 10.87 -47.46
CA PHE A 941 29.41 9.45 -47.10
C PHE A 941 30.80 8.83 -47.09
N THR A 942 31.08 8.04 -46.06
CA THR A 942 32.26 7.15 -45.98
C THR A 942 31.84 5.76 -45.54
N VAL A 943 32.68 4.78 -45.85
CA VAL A 943 32.47 3.37 -45.54
C VAL A 943 33.74 2.80 -44.92
N VAL A 944 33.59 2.04 -43.85
CA VAL A 944 34.69 1.33 -43.18
C VAL A 944 34.42 -0.17 -43.29
N ALA A 945 35.37 -0.93 -43.84
CA ALA A 945 35.30 -2.39 -43.88
C ALA A 945 35.76 -2.97 -42.54
N ARG A 946 35.15 -4.08 -42.13
CA ARG A 946 35.50 -4.83 -40.92
C ARG A 946 35.53 -6.33 -41.22
N ASP A 947 36.57 -7.00 -40.74
CA ASP A 947 36.69 -8.45 -40.78
C ASP A 947 35.92 -9.14 -39.63
N ALA A 948 36.05 -10.47 -39.54
CA ALA A 948 35.47 -11.27 -38.46
C ALA A 948 36.05 -10.98 -37.06
N ALA A 949 37.29 -10.47 -37.00
CA ALA A 949 37.95 -10.06 -35.76
C ALA A 949 37.60 -8.61 -35.35
N LEU A 950 36.78 -7.92 -36.14
CA LEU A 950 36.42 -6.51 -36.02
C LEU A 950 37.59 -5.53 -36.22
N ASN A 951 38.66 -5.95 -36.88
CA ASN A 951 39.68 -5.01 -37.33
C ASN A 951 39.04 -4.09 -38.37
N ALA A 952 39.16 -2.79 -38.17
CA ALA A 952 38.52 -1.78 -39.01
C ALA A 952 39.53 -1.15 -39.97
N SER A 953 39.17 -1.08 -41.24
CA SER A 953 39.95 -0.34 -42.24
C SER A 953 40.00 1.15 -41.92
N GLY A 954 40.86 1.90 -42.61
CA GLY A 954 40.64 3.35 -42.76
C GLY A 954 39.29 3.63 -43.45
N PRO A 955 38.65 4.79 -43.21
CA PRO A 955 37.45 5.16 -43.96
C PRO A 955 37.79 5.28 -45.45
N SER A 956 36.85 4.88 -46.30
CA SER A 956 36.91 5.19 -47.72
C SER A 956 37.04 6.70 -47.94
N PRO A 957 37.58 7.14 -49.09
CA PRO A 957 37.49 8.55 -49.48
C PRO A 957 36.04 9.03 -49.41
N ALA A 958 35.83 10.18 -48.77
CA ALA A 958 34.50 10.76 -48.65
C ALA A 958 33.96 11.15 -50.02
N VAL A 959 32.73 10.73 -50.30
CA VAL A 959 31.97 11.18 -51.47
C VAL A 959 30.88 12.12 -50.98
N THR A 960 30.81 13.32 -51.57
CA THR A 960 29.70 14.23 -51.32
C THR A 960 28.66 14.10 -52.42
N VAL A 961 27.40 14.20 -52.03
CA VAL A 961 26.28 14.26 -52.96
C VAL A 961 25.33 15.36 -52.51
N THR A 962 24.96 16.25 -53.42
CA THR A 962 23.85 17.17 -53.20
C THR A 962 22.57 16.47 -53.62
N MET A 963 21.65 16.30 -52.68
CA MET A 963 20.35 15.72 -52.99
C MET A 963 19.60 16.63 -53.97
N PRO A 964 18.83 16.05 -54.92
CA PRO A 964 17.97 16.82 -55.80
C PRO A 964 17.09 17.81 -55.03
N ALA A 965 16.81 18.96 -55.64
CA ALA A 965 15.84 19.90 -55.07
C ALA A 965 14.46 19.25 -55.02
N ASP A 966 13.66 19.63 -54.01
CA ASP A 966 12.30 19.13 -53.87
C ASP A 966 11.40 19.77 -54.93
N HIS A 967 11.16 19.05 -56.03
CA HIS A 967 10.20 19.42 -57.05
C HIS A 967 9.13 18.35 -57.13
N ASP A 968 8.28 18.34 -56.12
CA ASP A 968 7.10 17.48 -56.09
C ASP A 968 6.10 17.90 -57.17
N LEU A 969 5.88 16.99 -58.12
CA LEU A 969 4.95 17.12 -59.24
C LEU A 969 3.49 17.04 -58.79
N ALA A 970 3.21 16.45 -57.63
CA ALA A 970 1.88 16.34 -57.05
C ALA A 970 1.50 17.57 -56.23
N LEU A 971 2.46 18.41 -55.82
CA LEU A 971 2.23 19.55 -54.93
C LEU A 971 1.13 20.48 -55.47
N LYS A 972 0.05 20.58 -54.71
CA LYS A 972 -1.18 21.35 -54.98
C LYS A 972 -1.88 20.94 -56.28
N ALA A 973 -1.61 19.75 -56.80
CA ALA A 973 -2.29 19.20 -57.96
C ALA A 973 -3.77 18.91 -57.62
N PRO A 974 -4.67 18.92 -58.62
CA PRO A 974 -6.05 18.51 -58.43
C PRO A 974 -6.16 17.06 -57.92
N VAL A 975 -6.92 16.86 -56.84
CA VAL A 975 -7.13 15.56 -56.21
C VAL A 975 -8.61 15.16 -56.23
N THR A 976 -8.89 13.91 -56.57
CA THR A 976 -10.19 13.26 -56.35
C THR A 976 -10.01 12.04 -55.44
N VAL A 977 -11.03 11.75 -54.61
CA VAL A 977 -10.97 10.64 -53.64
C VAL A 977 -12.26 9.83 -53.66
N SER A 978 -12.21 8.62 -53.10
CA SER A 978 -13.40 7.80 -52.85
C SER A 978 -14.35 8.43 -51.82
N SER A 979 -13.79 9.00 -50.74
CA SER A 979 -14.52 9.69 -49.67
C SER A 979 -13.54 10.45 -48.77
N TYR A 980 -14.05 11.31 -47.87
CA TYR A 980 -13.25 11.93 -46.81
C TYR A 980 -14.11 12.33 -45.60
N SER A 981 -13.47 12.58 -44.46
CA SER A 981 -14.11 13.19 -43.27
C SER A 981 -13.46 14.54 -42.95
N GLU A 982 -14.26 15.59 -42.73
CA GLU A 982 -13.75 16.88 -42.28
C GLU A 982 -13.04 16.76 -40.90
N PRO A 983 -11.88 17.43 -40.70
CA PRO A 983 -11.23 18.41 -41.58
C PRO A 983 -10.25 17.83 -42.63
N ASN A 984 -10.16 16.50 -42.77
CA ASN A 984 -9.14 15.80 -43.55
C ASN A 984 -9.45 15.74 -45.06
N VAL A 985 -9.59 16.90 -45.69
CA VAL A 985 -10.00 17.05 -47.09
C VAL A 985 -8.94 16.56 -48.09
N PRO A 986 -9.31 16.20 -49.34
CA PRO A 986 -8.40 15.59 -50.33
C PRO A 986 -7.14 16.39 -50.65
N ALA A 987 -7.25 17.72 -50.66
CA ALA A 987 -6.13 18.60 -51.00
C ALA A 987 -4.98 18.54 -49.98
N LEU A 988 -5.23 18.03 -48.76
CA LEU A 988 -4.23 17.94 -47.71
C LEU A 988 -3.24 16.79 -47.90
N ALA A 989 -3.49 15.86 -48.82
CA ALA A 989 -2.52 14.81 -49.14
C ALA A 989 -1.51 15.23 -50.23
N VAL A 990 -1.57 16.48 -50.68
CA VAL A 990 -0.67 17.05 -51.70
C VAL A 990 -0.29 18.50 -51.37
N ASP A 991 -0.37 18.92 -50.11
CA ASP A 991 -0.18 20.33 -49.72
C ASP A 991 1.27 20.66 -49.31
N GLY A 992 2.11 19.63 -49.14
CA GLY A 992 3.49 19.74 -48.69
C GLY A 992 3.65 19.88 -47.17
N ASP A 993 2.58 19.67 -46.38
CA ASP A 993 2.59 19.79 -44.93
C ASP A 993 2.32 18.41 -44.27
N LEU A 994 3.38 17.79 -43.75
CA LEU A 994 3.28 16.49 -43.07
C LEU A 994 2.51 16.52 -41.73
N SER A 995 1.96 17.66 -41.32
CA SER A 995 1.05 17.78 -40.17
C SER A 995 -0.43 17.71 -40.54
N THR A 996 -0.77 17.85 -41.83
CA THR A 996 -2.12 17.77 -42.38
C THR A 996 -2.28 16.52 -43.25
N ARG A 997 -3.49 15.98 -43.37
CA ARG A 997 -3.70 14.71 -44.08
C ARG A 997 -5.06 14.61 -44.75
N TRP A 998 -5.13 13.80 -45.80
CA TRP A 998 -6.39 13.21 -46.22
C TRP A 998 -6.71 11.98 -45.36
N ALA A 999 -7.98 11.81 -45.02
CA ALA A 999 -8.48 10.61 -44.38
C ALA A 999 -9.83 10.23 -44.98
N GLN A 1000 -10.02 8.93 -45.23
CA GLN A 1000 -11.28 8.35 -45.64
C GLN A 1000 -12.43 8.72 -44.69
N GLY A 1001 -13.66 8.79 -45.20
CA GLY A 1001 -14.85 9.02 -44.38
C GLY A 1001 -15.01 7.96 -43.28
N LEU A 1002 -15.24 8.41 -42.04
CA LEU A 1002 -15.37 7.55 -40.85
C LEU A 1002 -16.45 6.46 -41.03
N GLY A 1003 -16.09 5.22 -40.70
CA GLY A 1003 -17.01 4.07 -40.72
C GLY A 1003 -17.25 3.44 -42.11
N LEU A 1004 -16.56 3.90 -43.16
CA LEU A 1004 -16.62 3.30 -44.49
C LEU A 1004 -15.58 2.17 -44.63
N PRO A 1005 -15.91 1.05 -45.29
CA PRO A 1005 -14.97 -0.06 -45.50
C PRO A 1005 -13.92 0.28 -46.56
N ASP A 1006 -12.76 -0.36 -46.48
CA ASP A 1006 -11.81 -0.43 -47.61
C ASP A 1006 -12.38 -1.32 -48.74
N PRO A 1007 -12.02 -1.07 -50.02
CA PRO A 1007 -10.95 -0.18 -50.45
C PRO A 1007 -11.34 1.30 -50.49
N SER A 1008 -10.41 2.16 -50.10
CA SER A 1008 -10.44 3.59 -50.35
C SER A 1008 -9.37 4.00 -51.34
N TRP A 1009 -9.57 5.12 -52.03
CA TRP A 1009 -8.59 5.59 -53.00
C TRP A 1009 -8.49 7.10 -53.05
N ILE A 1010 -7.28 7.57 -53.37
CA ILE A 1010 -6.94 8.95 -53.67
C ILE A 1010 -6.26 8.99 -55.04
N GLN A 1011 -6.68 9.92 -55.89
CA GLN A 1011 -6.19 10.10 -57.25
C GLN A 1011 -5.73 11.55 -57.47
N VAL A 1012 -4.53 11.72 -57.99
CA VAL A 1012 -3.90 13.02 -58.29
C VAL A 1012 -3.81 13.20 -59.81
N ASP A 1013 -4.24 14.35 -60.34
CA ASP A 1013 -4.05 14.76 -61.74
C ASP A 1013 -2.87 15.72 -61.86
N LEU A 1014 -1.74 15.26 -62.40
CA LEU A 1014 -0.53 16.05 -62.66
C LEU A 1014 -0.74 17.13 -63.76
N GLY A 1015 -1.93 17.20 -64.36
CA GLY A 1015 -2.35 18.21 -65.33
C GLY A 1015 -1.91 17.94 -66.77
N LYS A 1016 -0.78 17.24 -66.96
CA LYS A 1016 -0.26 16.79 -68.26
C LYS A 1016 0.50 15.47 -68.09
N VAL A 1017 0.62 14.70 -69.17
CA VAL A 1017 1.49 13.51 -69.18
C VAL A 1017 2.92 13.96 -68.88
N THR A 1018 3.47 13.43 -67.80
CA THR A 1018 4.77 13.77 -67.23
C THR A 1018 5.52 12.48 -66.90
N SER A 1019 6.83 12.48 -67.11
CA SER A 1019 7.66 11.33 -66.74
C SER A 1019 7.87 11.30 -65.22
N VAL A 1020 7.46 10.22 -64.56
CA VAL A 1020 7.53 10.00 -63.12
C VAL A 1020 8.57 8.92 -62.84
N SER A 1021 9.61 9.28 -62.08
CA SER A 1021 10.71 8.40 -61.68
C SER A 1021 10.50 7.76 -60.31
N GLY A 1022 9.54 8.24 -59.53
CA GLY A 1022 9.15 7.62 -58.26
C GLY A 1022 8.06 8.37 -57.53
N VAL A 1023 7.44 7.69 -56.56
CA VAL A 1023 6.36 8.22 -55.73
C VAL A 1023 6.70 7.94 -54.26
N VAL A 1024 6.46 8.93 -53.41
CA VAL A 1024 6.62 8.82 -51.96
C VAL A 1024 5.25 8.94 -51.32
N THR A 1025 4.83 7.90 -50.62
CA THR A 1025 3.58 7.90 -49.88
C THR A 1025 3.88 7.98 -48.39
N THR A 1026 3.42 9.00 -47.70
CA THR A 1026 3.53 9.12 -46.24
C THR A 1026 2.16 8.91 -45.61
N PHE A 1027 1.99 7.76 -44.97
CA PHE A 1027 0.75 7.34 -44.31
C PHE A 1027 0.56 7.96 -42.92
N GLU A 1028 -0.68 7.99 -42.40
CA GLU A 1028 -0.93 8.47 -41.03
C GLU A 1028 -0.16 7.67 -39.97
N LYS A 1029 -0.04 6.36 -40.19
CA LYS A 1029 0.64 5.45 -39.27
C LYS A 1029 1.77 4.70 -39.96
N PRO A 1030 2.78 4.31 -39.17
CA PRO A 1030 3.93 3.58 -39.66
C PRO A 1030 3.66 2.16 -40.13
N SER A 1031 2.54 1.55 -39.79
CA SER A 1031 2.24 0.18 -40.23
C SER A 1031 0.76 -0.05 -40.29
N GLY A 1032 0.32 -1.05 -41.04
CA GLY A 1032 -1.06 -1.52 -41.06
C GLY A 1032 -1.90 -1.13 -42.27
N TYR A 1033 -1.30 -0.59 -43.33
CA TYR A 1033 -1.96 -0.39 -44.63
C TYR A 1033 -1.54 -1.46 -45.64
N LYS A 1034 -2.48 -2.01 -46.39
CA LYS A 1034 -2.23 -2.71 -47.65
C LYS A 1034 -2.68 -1.80 -48.77
N TYR A 1035 -1.88 -1.63 -49.82
CA TYR A 1035 -2.22 -0.69 -50.87
C TYR A 1035 -1.70 -1.11 -52.24
N LEU A 1036 -2.30 -0.54 -53.28
CA LEU A 1036 -1.87 -0.61 -54.66
C LEU A 1036 -1.68 0.81 -55.18
N LEU A 1037 -0.51 1.15 -55.69
CA LEU A 1037 -0.21 2.41 -56.31
C LEU A 1037 -0.19 2.23 -57.83
N GLU A 1038 -0.97 3.04 -58.55
CA GLU A 1038 -1.19 2.91 -59.99
C GLU A 1038 -0.95 4.24 -60.70
N TYR A 1039 -0.69 4.18 -62.01
CA TYR A 1039 -0.54 5.34 -62.86
C TYR A 1039 -1.31 5.20 -64.18
N SER A 1040 -1.66 6.32 -64.81
CA SER A 1040 -2.36 6.38 -66.09
C SER A 1040 -2.05 7.66 -66.87
N ALA A 1041 -1.94 7.57 -68.20
CA ALA A 1041 -1.80 8.74 -69.08
C ALA A 1041 -3.16 9.36 -69.49
N ASP A 1042 -4.23 8.56 -69.49
CA ASP A 1042 -5.56 8.94 -70.01
C ASP A 1042 -6.69 8.87 -68.96
N GLY A 1043 -6.41 8.36 -67.76
CA GLY A 1043 -7.36 8.18 -66.67
C GLY A 1043 -8.29 6.96 -66.83
N LEU A 1044 -8.14 6.20 -67.92
CA LEU A 1044 -8.96 5.04 -68.25
C LEU A 1044 -8.16 3.74 -68.14
N ASN A 1045 -6.93 3.73 -68.65
CA ASN A 1045 -6.05 2.57 -68.65
C ASN A 1045 -5.01 2.74 -67.53
N TRP A 1046 -5.04 1.84 -66.55
CA TRP A 1046 -4.20 1.89 -65.35
C TRP A 1046 -3.16 0.78 -65.37
N SER A 1047 -1.94 1.11 -64.94
CA SER A 1047 -0.85 0.17 -64.72
C SER A 1047 -0.37 0.29 -63.27
N ALA A 1048 -0.01 -0.84 -62.65
CA ALA A 1048 0.57 -0.83 -61.31
C ALA A 1048 1.98 -0.20 -61.35
N LEU A 1049 2.20 0.77 -60.48
CA LEU A 1049 3.52 1.32 -60.17
C LEU A 1049 4.17 0.54 -59.03
N ASP A 1050 3.38 0.16 -58.02
CA ASP A 1050 3.83 -0.61 -56.86
C ASP A 1050 2.66 -1.35 -56.20
N ASP A 1051 2.88 -2.61 -55.75
CA ASP A 1051 1.83 -3.49 -55.22
C ASP A 1051 2.21 -4.04 -53.84
N HIS A 1052 1.56 -3.50 -52.82
CA HIS A 1052 1.67 -3.90 -51.41
C HIS A 1052 0.37 -4.53 -50.89
N THR A 1053 -0.39 -5.23 -51.75
CA THR A 1053 -1.63 -5.89 -51.35
C THR A 1053 -1.42 -7.20 -50.57
N ALA A 1054 -0.22 -7.78 -50.62
CA ALA A 1054 0.10 -9.04 -49.95
C ALA A 1054 0.36 -8.89 -48.43
N GLY A 1055 0.83 -7.73 -47.96
CA GLY A 1055 1.24 -7.50 -46.58
C GLY A 1055 1.02 -6.06 -46.14
N HIS A 1056 0.86 -5.84 -44.84
CA HIS A 1056 0.72 -4.48 -44.31
C HIS A 1056 2.04 -3.72 -44.37
N THR A 1057 1.98 -2.40 -44.51
CA THR A 1057 3.11 -1.50 -44.33
C THR A 1057 3.78 -1.75 -42.98
N THR A 1058 5.10 -1.54 -42.94
CA THR A 1058 5.94 -1.59 -41.73
C THR A 1058 6.73 -0.29 -41.53
N ALA A 1059 6.59 0.68 -42.46
CA ALA A 1059 7.11 2.02 -42.34
C ALA A 1059 6.04 3.06 -42.74
N GLN A 1060 6.13 4.25 -42.15
CA GLN A 1060 5.18 5.35 -42.39
C GLN A 1060 5.32 5.93 -43.78
N THR A 1061 6.55 6.03 -44.26
CA THR A 1061 6.87 6.49 -45.59
C THR A 1061 7.26 5.30 -46.45
N ALA A 1062 6.54 5.12 -47.55
CA ALA A 1062 6.84 4.13 -48.57
C ALA A 1062 7.42 4.81 -49.82
N TYR A 1063 8.52 4.25 -50.32
CA TYR A 1063 9.22 4.72 -51.51
C TYR A 1063 8.96 3.75 -52.67
N SER A 1064 8.13 4.17 -53.60
CA SER A 1064 7.76 3.37 -54.78
C SER A 1064 8.60 3.83 -55.97
N LEU A 1065 9.56 3.00 -56.38
CA LEU A 1065 10.54 3.28 -57.43
C LEU A 1065 10.38 2.28 -58.57
N PRO A 1066 9.83 2.68 -59.74
CA PRO A 1066 9.78 1.80 -60.90
C PRO A 1066 11.18 1.57 -61.49
N ASP A 1067 11.39 0.42 -62.14
CA ASP A 1067 12.68 0.07 -62.78
C ASP A 1067 13.10 1.05 -63.89
N ALA A 1068 12.13 1.76 -64.47
CA ALA A 1068 12.33 2.86 -65.41
C ALA A 1068 11.25 3.94 -65.20
N PRO A 1069 11.52 5.23 -65.51
CA PRO A 1069 10.52 6.27 -65.43
C PRO A 1069 9.27 5.94 -66.26
N VAL A 1070 8.10 6.26 -65.73
CA VAL A 1070 6.80 5.99 -66.37
C VAL A 1070 6.11 7.28 -66.79
N ASP A 1071 5.41 7.27 -67.93
CA ASP A 1071 4.62 8.42 -68.37
C ASP A 1071 3.24 8.40 -67.70
N ALA A 1072 2.99 9.36 -66.80
CA ALA A 1072 1.76 9.47 -66.04
C ALA A 1072 1.17 10.88 -66.13
N ARG A 1073 -0.14 10.96 -66.29
CA ARG A 1073 -0.92 12.16 -65.96
C ARG A 1073 -1.65 11.99 -64.64
N TYR A 1074 -2.13 10.78 -64.35
CA TYR A 1074 -2.85 10.45 -63.14
C TYR A 1074 -2.06 9.45 -62.30
N LEU A 1075 -2.03 9.67 -61.00
CA LEU A 1075 -1.55 8.71 -60.00
C LEU A 1075 -2.72 8.34 -59.10
N ARG A 1076 -2.87 7.06 -58.74
CA ARG A 1076 -3.91 6.59 -57.83
C ARG A 1076 -3.34 5.66 -56.79
N LEU A 1077 -3.49 6.01 -55.52
CA LEU A 1077 -3.23 5.13 -54.39
C LEU A 1077 -4.54 4.52 -53.93
N THR A 1078 -4.65 3.20 -54.01
CA THR A 1078 -5.79 2.42 -53.51
C THR A 1078 -5.39 1.70 -52.24
N VAL A 1079 -5.89 2.12 -51.09
CA VAL A 1079 -5.75 1.38 -49.83
C VAL A 1079 -6.76 0.24 -49.86
N THR A 1080 -6.26 -1.00 -49.91
CA THR A 1080 -7.08 -2.22 -50.05
C THR A 1080 -7.46 -2.85 -48.71
N ALA A 1081 -6.70 -2.57 -47.66
CA ALA A 1081 -7.04 -2.89 -46.27
C ALA A 1081 -6.25 -2.00 -45.29
N SER A 1082 -6.86 -1.67 -44.16
CA SER A 1082 -6.24 -0.96 -43.04
C SER A 1082 -6.56 -1.65 -41.72
N SER A 1083 -5.68 -1.55 -40.72
CA SER A 1083 -5.92 -2.11 -39.37
C SER A 1083 -6.63 -1.15 -38.41
N TRP A 1084 -7.21 -0.06 -38.93
CA TRP A 1084 -8.01 0.95 -38.20
C TRP A 1084 -9.05 1.59 -39.13
N ASN A 1085 -9.38 2.87 -38.93
CA ASN A 1085 -10.43 3.64 -39.61
C ASN A 1085 -10.12 4.05 -41.07
N GLY A 1086 -9.71 3.12 -41.94
CA GLY A 1086 -9.60 3.36 -43.38
C GLY A 1086 -8.31 4.04 -43.84
N GLY A 1087 -8.25 4.37 -45.14
CA GLY A 1087 -7.11 5.04 -45.78
C GLY A 1087 -6.83 6.42 -45.20
N SER A 1088 -5.59 6.69 -44.80
CA SER A 1088 -5.16 8.04 -44.40
C SER A 1088 -3.70 8.32 -44.74
N VAL A 1089 -3.46 9.45 -45.39
CA VAL A 1089 -2.20 9.81 -46.02
C VAL A 1089 -1.90 11.27 -45.71
N TYR A 1090 -0.77 11.51 -45.03
CA TYR A 1090 -0.22 12.85 -44.83
C TYR A 1090 0.19 13.46 -46.16
N GLU A 1091 0.88 12.69 -47.02
CA GLU A 1091 1.43 13.24 -48.26
C GLU A 1091 1.60 12.16 -49.34
N LEU A 1092 1.33 12.50 -50.60
CA LEU A 1092 1.52 11.66 -51.79
C LEU A 1092 2.31 12.45 -52.83
N GLN A 1093 3.63 12.40 -52.72
CA GLN A 1093 4.56 13.13 -53.57
C GLN A 1093 4.93 12.31 -54.81
N ALA A 1094 5.06 13.00 -55.94
CA ALA A 1094 5.50 12.41 -57.20
C ALA A 1094 6.73 13.15 -57.74
N TYR A 1095 7.75 12.40 -58.15
CA TYR A 1095 9.01 12.98 -58.58
C TYR A 1095 9.41 12.51 -59.97
N GLY A 1096 10.01 13.40 -60.77
CA GLY A 1096 10.51 13.08 -62.10
C GLY A 1096 11.44 14.14 -62.68
N GLY A 1097 12.37 13.73 -63.54
CA GLY A 1097 13.23 14.64 -64.32
C GLY A 1097 14.21 15.50 -63.52
N PHE A 1098 14.95 14.90 -62.58
CA PHE A 1098 16.01 15.56 -61.80
C PHE A 1098 17.40 14.97 -62.05
#